data_AF-A0A835EGV9-F1
#
_entry.id   AF-A0A835EGV9-F1
#
_cell.length_a   1.000
_cell.length_b   1.000
_cell.length_c   1.000
_cell.angle_alpha   90.00
_cell.angle_beta   90.00
_cell.angle_gamma   90.00
#
_symmetry.space_group_name_H-M   'P 1'
#
loop_
_entity.id
_entity.type
_entity.pdbx_description
1 polymer ?
#
loop_
_entity_poly.entity_id
_entity_poly.type
_entity_poly.pdbx_seq_one_letter_code
_entity_poly.pdbx_strand_id
1 'polypeptide(L)'
;MDRPPPAASLSPQEWEQLLDDFASSSPTSRRYRWLHLPLLDLAVSSLPRRDLPSHLKPLLLSLVDDHLLPPSPRSLPLLLNTLLSFPADHPLRDHLLTTVVSAFASALAAPVSRDHDAPPLAALADALLVAANRPNHAPDRAARALACDALRALDAALPGLLADALGHLYALAAAERSPAAQSYLLLLASAARHAVRLGRLASTASILAVAGPPTPFSVPAHLLSAPQHASAAPPSEVNLRDIRKVLALLMDRPQVLTPAAAMEMTSILAEIASAVLEWAPAIAAHIKVQFGGMAYSSSPMLLHSLLVLFVQFPDAFGAQDERTMASRLALAAREAHRPLPVRLLALHWLLGTGRFTNLVPGLARWFYPSIFDPLALKAKKLDCLAYVTAGIDGEKAAGGRDSEQLTGLLDDGLSCVSAFRWLPARSTETGVAFRALHKVFVGTAPHSTDDTRCGGAGELLNSTIFLHVQAILVEMASDHRGLVPVISEFTNRLLACNLHQWAGEQLLRTLDERLLPRLEPGYQLASYYPLFEKIAQNETVPQLRLIELLTKQMVSLTKDHGPDTELKSWSQGSKVVGICRVMLKHHHSSHIFLPLSHLLVLTIESFPDLEVRDHARICLRMLSCVPGKKLRHLMGVGDQPSGVSPSLPGSLFDIPSQRPAQDSKSMTDLASYIHLERIVPLVVKQSWALTLPNFSVQSRPSGYILSIQEVSSTPSEQEKPTGPTIERIGYTQETLRVMDAKGAETLQILRRYFACVPDYLHSSGLKIRIPCTFRFDSEPFKHVWGSDLPVSGSDGADELPALYAVVIAFSSSAQFGKIPSCHVPFILGEPPGSGMDIIPVDNQNREESSYCASVVIELEPREPSPGLIDVSVAANTENCQVLSGSLKPITVGIEDMFMKASVPPDTPKEGVAMYYQDLFHALWEACDSSSNIGRETFLLGRGKGSAAINGTRSVKLMEVTPKVLIGAVERYLASFLVSVAGDSLVTILRRNGVIKNIVWEASVSDASVGADALVPYSPDSNLQLQLIDDDDIRVGSGRYGSENKRDMGCMQVMIFLPPRYHLLFSMEVGCASTLVRIRTDHWPCLAYVDEYLEALIS
;
A
#
# COMPACT_ATOMS: atom_id res chain seq x y z
N MET A 1 -72.15 -10.17 10.44
CA MET A 1 -71.67 -9.50 9.21
C MET A 1 -71.08 -8.19 9.72
N ASP A 2 -69.78 -8.00 9.89
CA ASP A 2 -68.64 -8.49 9.11
C ASP A 2 -67.42 -8.72 10.00
N ARG A 3 -66.74 -9.85 9.79
CA ARG A 3 -65.39 -10.08 10.32
C ARG A 3 -64.43 -9.14 9.58
N PRO A 4 -63.48 -8.48 10.27
CA PRO A 4 -62.39 -7.81 9.58
C PRO A 4 -61.62 -8.86 8.74
N PRO A 5 -61.12 -8.50 7.54
CA PRO A 5 -60.41 -9.44 6.69
C PRO A 5 -59.16 -9.96 7.42
N PRO A 6 -58.76 -11.23 7.22
CA PRO A 6 -57.52 -11.73 7.81
C PRO A 6 -56.35 -10.91 7.23
N ALA A 7 -55.50 -10.35 8.09
CA ALA A 7 -54.24 -9.76 7.67
C ALA A 7 -53.47 -10.81 6.87
N ALA A 8 -53.11 -10.50 5.62
CA ALA A 8 -52.43 -11.41 4.71
C ALA A 8 -51.11 -11.88 5.34
N SER A 9 -51.10 -13.09 5.89
CA SER A 9 -49.91 -13.65 6.52
C SER A 9 -49.02 -14.24 5.43
N LEU A 10 -47.78 -13.76 5.31
CA LEU A 10 -46.81 -14.33 4.39
C LEU A 10 -46.51 -15.79 4.76
N SER A 11 -46.38 -16.62 3.72
CA SER A 11 -45.93 -18.01 3.83
C SER A 11 -44.43 -18.08 4.14
N PRO A 12 -43.92 -19.21 4.66
CA PRO A 12 -42.47 -19.37 4.93
C PRO A 12 -41.60 -19.14 3.68
N GLN A 13 -42.07 -19.58 2.51
CA GLN A 13 -41.36 -19.40 1.23
C GLN A 13 -41.30 -17.94 0.79
N GLU A 14 -42.37 -17.17 1.02
CA GLU A 14 -42.38 -15.73 0.76
C GLU A 14 -41.46 -14.97 1.71
N TRP A 15 -41.31 -15.43 2.95
CA TRP A 15 -40.34 -14.87 3.90
C TRP A 15 -38.89 -15.13 3.49
N GLU A 16 -38.57 -16.34 3.02
CA GLU A 16 -37.24 -16.67 2.47
C GLU A 16 -36.90 -15.77 1.27
N GLN A 17 -37.84 -15.63 0.33
CA GLN A 17 -37.66 -14.77 -0.84
C GLN A 17 -37.49 -13.29 -0.46
N LEU A 18 -38.24 -12.81 0.54
CA LEU A 18 -38.10 -11.45 1.05
C LEU A 18 -36.73 -11.22 1.70
N LEU A 19 -36.26 -12.16 2.53
CA LEU A 19 -34.96 -12.06 3.19
C LEU A 19 -33.80 -12.05 2.18
N ASP A 20 -33.87 -12.87 1.13
CA ASP A 20 -32.91 -12.86 0.02
C ASP A 20 -32.91 -11.53 -0.75
N ASP A 21 -34.10 -10.94 -0.96
CA ASP A 21 -34.24 -9.64 -1.62
C ASP A 21 -33.73 -8.47 -0.74
N PHE A 22 -33.66 -8.62 0.58
CA PHE A 22 -33.11 -7.61 1.50
C PHE A 22 -31.62 -7.80 1.82
N ALA A 23 -30.98 -8.89 1.39
CA ALA A 23 -29.54 -9.10 1.56
C ALA A 23 -28.69 -7.98 0.92
N SER A 24 -27.52 -7.68 1.49
CA SER A 24 -26.68 -6.53 1.13
C SER A 24 -26.14 -6.53 -0.32
N SER A 25 -26.29 -7.65 -1.04
CA SER A 25 -25.88 -7.85 -2.44
C SER A 25 -27.02 -7.65 -3.46
N SER A 26 -28.26 -7.45 -3.02
CA SER A 26 -29.42 -7.38 -3.91
C SER A 26 -29.62 -5.98 -4.54
N PRO A 27 -30.04 -5.90 -5.81
CA PRO A 27 -30.36 -4.62 -6.44
C PRO A 27 -31.62 -4.00 -5.80
N THR A 28 -31.59 -2.68 -5.57
CA THR A 28 -32.66 -1.91 -4.90
C THR A 28 -34.04 -2.09 -5.55
N SER A 29 -34.11 -2.39 -6.83
CA SER A 29 -35.34 -2.68 -7.59
C SER A 29 -36.13 -3.88 -7.04
N ARG A 30 -35.47 -4.90 -6.49
CA ARG A 30 -36.15 -6.08 -5.91
C ARG A 30 -36.83 -5.74 -4.58
N ARG A 31 -36.22 -4.86 -3.77
CA ARG A 31 -36.78 -4.41 -2.47
C ARG A 31 -38.09 -3.65 -2.65
N TYR A 32 -38.21 -2.84 -3.70
CA TYR A 32 -39.44 -2.08 -4.01
C TYR A 32 -40.68 -2.97 -4.18
N ARG A 33 -40.51 -4.24 -4.54
CA ARG A 33 -41.60 -5.21 -4.63
C ARG A 33 -42.31 -5.42 -3.29
N TRP A 34 -41.62 -5.25 -2.17
CA TRP A 34 -42.14 -5.58 -0.84
C TRP A 34 -42.56 -4.35 -0.02
N LEU A 35 -42.11 -3.14 -0.40
CA LEU A 35 -42.35 -1.90 0.37
C LEU A 35 -43.82 -1.45 0.45
N HIS A 36 -44.72 -2.02 -0.36
CA HIS A 36 -46.15 -1.74 -0.30
C HIS A 36 -46.87 -2.49 0.85
N LEU A 37 -46.19 -3.46 1.48
CA LEU A 37 -46.72 -4.24 2.59
C LEU A 37 -46.28 -3.61 3.93
N PRO A 38 -47.08 -3.75 5.02
CA PRO A 38 -46.67 -3.37 6.36
C PRO A 38 -45.68 -4.39 6.93
N LEU A 39 -44.46 -4.41 6.40
CA LEU A 39 -43.44 -5.43 6.65
C LEU A 39 -43.09 -5.57 8.14
N LEU A 40 -43.07 -4.48 8.89
CA LEU A 40 -42.81 -4.50 10.33
C LEU A 40 -43.93 -5.23 11.09
N ASP A 41 -45.19 -4.86 10.87
CA ASP A 41 -46.32 -5.49 11.55
C ASP A 41 -46.47 -6.98 11.17
N LEU A 42 -46.19 -7.31 9.91
CA LEU A 42 -46.17 -8.70 9.41
C LEU A 42 -45.03 -9.51 10.02
N ALA A 43 -43.82 -8.94 10.10
CA ALA A 43 -42.67 -9.62 10.71
C ALA A 43 -42.94 -9.89 12.19
N VAL A 44 -43.38 -8.87 12.94
CA VAL A 44 -43.62 -8.95 14.38
C VAL A 44 -44.76 -9.93 14.70
N SER A 45 -45.86 -9.90 13.95
CA SER A 45 -46.96 -10.86 14.12
C SER A 45 -46.62 -12.29 13.72
N SER A 46 -45.58 -12.49 12.89
CA SER A 46 -45.12 -13.82 12.46
C SER A 46 -44.18 -14.52 13.45
N LEU A 47 -43.42 -13.77 14.25
CA LEU A 47 -42.48 -14.31 15.25
C LEU A 47 -43.11 -15.30 16.27
N PRO A 48 -44.29 -15.02 16.86
CA PRO A 48 -44.92 -15.93 17.83
C PRO A 48 -45.62 -17.12 17.15
N ARG A 49 -45.73 -17.15 15.82
CA ARG A 49 -46.38 -18.28 15.11
C ARG A 49 -45.57 -19.57 15.28
N ARG A 50 -46.28 -20.67 15.51
CA ARG A 50 -45.68 -22.02 15.60
C ARG A 50 -45.37 -22.60 14.23
N ASP A 51 -46.05 -22.14 13.18
CA ASP A 51 -45.92 -22.63 11.81
C ASP A 51 -44.62 -22.19 11.12
N LEU A 52 -43.95 -21.15 11.64
CA LEU A 52 -42.75 -20.59 11.02
C LEU A 52 -41.51 -21.41 11.43
N PRO A 53 -40.67 -21.85 10.47
CA PRO A 53 -39.41 -22.54 10.75
C PRO A 53 -38.52 -21.78 11.75
N SER A 54 -37.89 -22.50 12.67
CA SER A 54 -37.06 -21.92 13.73
C SER A 54 -35.85 -21.13 13.23
N HIS A 55 -35.31 -21.47 12.06
CA HIS A 55 -34.17 -20.79 11.44
C HIS A 55 -34.54 -19.43 10.81
N LEU A 56 -35.81 -19.21 10.45
CA LEU A 56 -36.27 -17.93 9.88
C LEU A 56 -36.49 -16.86 10.96
N LYS A 57 -36.88 -17.25 12.17
CA LYS A 57 -37.13 -16.32 13.28
C LYS A 57 -35.97 -15.36 13.60
N PRO A 58 -34.70 -15.80 13.72
CA PRO A 58 -33.57 -14.88 13.91
C PRO A 58 -33.29 -14.00 12.68
N LEU A 59 -33.49 -14.51 11.47
CA LEU A 59 -33.31 -13.73 10.23
C LEU A 59 -34.37 -12.62 10.11
N LEU A 60 -35.61 -12.90 10.53
CA LEU A 60 -36.67 -11.89 10.61
C LEU A 60 -36.37 -10.81 11.65
N LEU A 61 -35.75 -11.16 12.78
CA LEU A 61 -35.33 -10.17 13.77
C LEU A 61 -34.20 -9.28 13.24
N SER A 62 -33.20 -9.84 12.56
CA SER A 62 -32.15 -9.07 11.87
C SER A 62 -32.74 -8.15 10.80
N LEU A 63 -33.71 -8.62 10.01
CA LEU A 63 -34.42 -7.78 9.05
C LEU A 63 -35.12 -6.59 9.72
N VAL A 64 -35.74 -6.81 10.89
CA VAL A 64 -36.38 -5.75 11.64
C VAL A 64 -35.35 -4.72 12.11
N ASP A 65 -34.25 -5.17 12.71
CA ASP A 65 -33.20 -4.30 13.24
C ASP A 65 -32.47 -3.49 12.14
N ASP A 66 -32.15 -4.12 11.00
CA ASP A 66 -31.33 -3.51 9.94
C ASP A 66 -32.13 -2.60 9.00
N HIS A 67 -33.42 -2.84 8.81
CA HIS A 67 -34.18 -2.24 7.71
C HIS A 67 -35.56 -1.68 8.06
N LEU A 68 -36.14 -2.03 9.22
CA LEU A 68 -37.52 -1.66 9.56
C LEU A 68 -37.65 -0.73 10.78
N LEU A 69 -36.52 -0.38 11.43
CA LEU A 69 -36.44 0.68 12.44
C LEU A 69 -35.99 2.01 11.78
N PRO A 70 -36.51 3.18 12.19
CA PRO A 70 -37.39 3.41 13.33
C PRO A 70 -38.86 3.04 13.06
N PRO A 71 -39.57 2.49 14.05
CA PRO A 71 -40.93 2.00 13.87
C PRO A 71 -41.96 3.13 14.01
N SER A 72 -43.15 2.95 13.44
CA SER A 72 -44.25 3.87 13.71
C SER A 72 -44.74 3.71 15.16
N PRO A 73 -45.16 4.78 15.87
CA PRO A 73 -45.63 4.68 17.25
C PRO A 73 -46.81 3.71 17.43
N ARG A 74 -47.57 3.45 16.35
CA ARG A 74 -48.67 2.47 16.31
C ARG A 74 -48.23 1.00 16.39
N SER A 75 -46.96 0.71 16.06
CA SER A 75 -46.40 -0.66 16.06
C SER A 75 -45.73 -1.05 17.39
N LEU A 76 -45.51 -0.08 18.30
CA LEU A 76 -44.91 -0.30 19.62
C LEU A 76 -45.73 -1.25 20.53
N PRO A 77 -47.08 -1.15 20.61
CA PRO A 77 -47.86 -2.09 21.41
C PRO A 77 -47.82 -3.53 20.86
N LEU A 78 -47.70 -3.69 19.54
CA LEU A 78 -47.60 -5.00 18.89
C LEU A 78 -46.26 -5.67 19.21
N LEU A 79 -45.16 -4.89 19.15
CA LEU A 79 -43.83 -5.32 19.57
C LEU A 79 -43.79 -5.75 21.03
N LEU A 80 -44.39 -4.94 21.92
CA LEU A 80 -44.49 -5.26 23.35
C LEU A 80 -45.30 -6.54 23.59
N ASN A 81 -46.48 -6.68 22.98
CA ASN A 81 -47.30 -7.88 23.11
C ASN A 81 -46.58 -9.12 22.60
N THR A 82 -45.78 -8.98 21.55
CA THR A 82 -44.95 -10.06 21.03
C THR A 82 -43.91 -10.48 22.05
N LEU A 83 -43.15 -9.54 22.64
CA LEU A 83 -42.21 -9.84 23.72
C LEU A 83 -42.85 -10.55 24.91
N LEU A 84 -44.01 -10.09 25.36
CA LEU A 84 -44.73 -10.68 26.50
C LEU A 84 -45.27 -12.09 26.20
N SER A 85 -45.51 -12.42 24.92
CA SER A 85 -45.98 -13.74 24.51
C SER A 85 -44.90 -14.83 24.54
N PHE A 86 -43.61 -14.47 24.53
CA PHE A 86 -42.51 -15.43 24.56
C PHE A 86 -42.18 -15.89 25.99
N PRO A 87 -41.94 -17.19 26.23
CA PRO A 87 -41.52 -17.68 27.54
C PRO A 87 -40.14 -17.12 27.92
N ALA A 88 -39.88 -16.99 29.23
CA ALA A 88 -38.65 -16.39 29.77
C ALA A 88 -37.37 -17.10 29.29
N ASP A 89 -37.46 -18.41 29.06
CA ASP A 89 -36.32 -19.26 28.69
C ASP A 89 -36.09 -19.36 27.17
N HIS A 90 -36.84 -18.61 26.35
CA HIS A 90 -36.70 -18.72 24.89
C HIS A 90 -35.42 -18.00 24.40
N PRO A 91 -34.55 -18.64 23.60
CA PRO A 91 -33.25 -18.07 23.19
C PRO A 91 -33.37 -16.78 22.37
N LEU A 92 -34.48 -16.59 21.66
CA LEU A 92 -34.76 -15.36 20.89
C LEU A 92 -35.32 -14.21 21.73
N ARG A 93 -35.69 -14.45 22.99
CA ARG A 93 -36.30 -13.43 23.85
C ARG A 93 -35.32 -12.29 24.15
N ASP A 94 -34.05 -12.60 24.32
CA ASP A 94 -33.01 -11.60 24.58
C ASP A 94 -32.81 -10.66 23.39
N HIS A 95 -32.73 -11.22 22.18
CA HIS A 95 -32.62 -10.43 20.96
C HIS A 95 -33.89 -9.62 20.67
N LEU A 96 -35.07 -10.22 20.86
CA LEU A 96 -36.35 -9.52 20.75
C LEU A 96 -36.45 -8.37 21.78
N LEU A 97 -35.95 -8.57 23.00
CA LEU A 97 -35.93 -7.51 24.01
C LEU A 97 -35.07 -6.33 23.54
N THR A 98 -33.89 -6.58 22.96
CA THR A 98 -33.05 -5.52 22.41
C THR A 98 -33.72 -4.75 21.28
N THR A 99 -34.39 -5.45 20.36
CA THR A 99 -35.16 -4.85 19.26
C THR A 99 -36.35 -4.03 19.76
N VAL A 100 -37.08 -4.51 20.76
CA VAL A 100 -38.21 -3.78 21.36
C VAL A 100 -37.71 -2.52 22.07
N VAL A 101 -36.60 -2.60 22.81
CA VAL A 101 -36.05 -1.44 23.51
C VAL A 101 -35.51 -0.40 22.54
N SER A 102 -34.80 -0.81 21.48
CA SER A 102 -34.31 0.11 20.44
C SER A 102 -35.46 0.77 19.67
N ALA A 103 -36.52 0.02 19.39
CA ALA A 103 -37.77 0.52 18.82
C ALA A 103 -38.42 1.60 19.69
N PHE A 104 -38.58 1.36 20.99
CA PHE A 104 -39.14 2.35 21.92
C PHE A 104 -38.21 3.56 22.09
N ALA A 105 -36.90 3.34 22.20
CA ALA A 105 -35.91 4.41 22.34
C ALA A 105 -35.81 5.33 21.11
N SER A 106 -36.05 4.80 19.91
CA SER A 106 -36.01 5.57 18.65
C SER A 106 -37.33 6.25 18.31
N ALA A 107 -38.48 5.63 18.65
CA ALA A 107 -39.80 6.16 18.32
C ALA A 107 -40.31 7.20 19.32
N LEU A 108 -39.87 7.16 20.58
CA LEU A 108 -40.33 8.06 21.63
C LEU A 108 -39.43 9.28 21.77
N ALA A 109 -40.04 10.46 21.85
CA ALA A 109 -39.38 11.71 22.21
C ALA A 109 -40.22 12.46 23.25
N ALA A 110 -39.58 13.27 24.10
CA ALA A 110 -40.29 14.10 25.06
C ALA A 110 -40.90 15.34 24.36
N PRO A 111 -42.15 15.75 24.69
CA PRO A 111 -43.07 15.15 25.65
C PRO A 111 -43.83 13.94 25.11
N VAL A 112 -44.03 12.92 25.96
CA VAL A 112 -44.70 11.65 25.63
C VAL A 112 -46.23 11.83 25.66
N SER A 113 -46.94 11.28 24.67
CA SER A 113 -48.41 11.33 24.64
C SER A 113 -49.03 10.53 25.78
N ARG A 114 -49.89 11.18 26.59
CA ARG A 114 -50.55 10.57 27.76
C ARG A 114 -51.43 9.37 27.41
N ASP A 115 -52.12 9.44 26.27
CA ASP A 115 -53.16 8.45 25.93
C ASP A 115 -52.65 7.32 25.04
N HIS A 116 -51.58 7.55 24.26
CA HIS A 116 -51.10 6.59 23.27
C HIS A 116 -49.74 5.97 23.61
N ASP A 117 -48.80 6.76 24.13
CA ASP A 117 -47.40 6.33 24.27
C ASP A 117 -47.03 5.97 25.71
N ALA A 118 -47.66 6.63 26.70
CA ALA A 118 -47.39 6.38 28.11
C ALA A 118 -47.82 4.98 28.61
N PRO A 119 -48.99 4.42 28.23
CA PRO A 119 -49.39 3.07 28.65
C PRO A 119 -48.46 1.93 28.19
N PRO A 120 -48.06 1.83 26.89
CA PRO A 120 -47.15 0.77 26.47
C PRO A 120 -45.73 0.97 27.03
N LEU A 121 -45.27 2.21 27.20
CA LEU A 121 -44.00 2.50 27.86
C LEU A 121 -44.00 2.06 29.33
N ALA A 122 -45.08 2.34 30.06
CA ALA A 122 -45.26 1.90 31.44
C ALA A 122 -45.27 0.38 31.56
N ALA A 123 -46.00 -0.31 30.68
CA ALA A 123 -46.06 -1.77 30.66
C ALA A 123 -44.69 -2.43 30.34
N LEU A 124 -43.90 -1.82 29.45
CA LEU A 124 -42.53 -2.27 29.17
C LEU A 124 -41.61 -2.05 30.38
N ALA A 125 -41.66 -0.87 31.01
CA ALA A 125 -40.89 -0.57 32.21
C ALA A 125 -41.26 -1.51 33.38
N ASP A 126 -42.54 -1.78 33.59
CA ASP A 126 -43.04 -2.75 34.57
C ASP A 126 -42.48 -4.16 34.31
N ALA A 127 -42.56 -4.64 33.06
CA ALA A 127 -42.05 -5.97 32.71
C ALA A 127 -40.54 -6.09 32.96
N LEU A 128 -39.78 -5.04 32.65
CA LEU A 128 -38.34 -4.98 32.89
C LEU A 128 -37.99 -4.88 34.39
N LEU A 129 -38.72 -4.07 35.16
CA LEU A 129 -38.52 -3.97 36.61
C LEU A 129 -38.87 -5.28 37.32
N VAL A 130 -39.93 -5.97 36.90
CA VAL A 130 -40.29 -7.31 37.42
C VAL A 130 -39.19 -8.33 37.14
N ALA A 131 -38.59 -8.29 35.94
CA ALA A 131 -37.44 -9.13 35.61
C ALA A 131 -36.23 -8.81 36.52
N ALA A 132 -35.93 -7.51 36.73
CA ALA A 132 -34.82 -7.06 37.57
C ALA A 132 -35.01 -7.30 39.08
N ASN A 133 -36.25 -7.44 39.57
CA ASN A 133 -36.59 -7.52 41.01
C ASN A 133 -36.28 -8.89 41.68
N ARG A 134 -35.50 -9.78 41.03
CA ARG A 134 -35.06 -11.07 41.59
C ARG A 134 -33.55 -11.10 41.82
N PRO A 135 -33.03 -10.31 42.78
CA PRO A 135 -31.59 -10.24 42.99
C PRO A 135 -31.03 -11.61 43.43
N ASN A 136 -29.81 -11.91 43.01
CA ASN A 136 -29.08 -13.16 43.30
C ASN A 136 -29.72 -14.46 42.78
N HIS A 137 -30.72 -14.38 41.90
CA HIS A 137 -31.26 -15.58 41.24
C HIS A 137 -30.32 -16.05 40.11
N ALA A 138 -29.84 -17.30 40.20
CA ALA A 138 -28.81 -17.85 39.32
C ALA A 138 -29.27 -18.11 37.87
N PRO A 139 -30.43 -18.75 37.58
CA PRO A 139 -30.80 -19.10 36.20
C PRO A 139 -31.13 -17.86 35.36
N ASP A 140 -31.78 -16.85 35.96
CA ASP A 140 -32.19 -15.62 35.25
C ASP A 140 -31.07 -14.57 35.19
N ARG A 141 -29.81 -14.92 35.49
CA ARG A 141 -28.70 -13.94 35.62
C ARG A 141 -28.53 -13.06 34.37
N ALA A 142 -28.50 -13.68 33.19
CA ALA A 142 -28.30 -12.95 31.92
C ALA A 142 -29.51 -12.06 31.60
N ALA A 143 -30.72 -12.60 31.74
CA ALA A 143 -31.98 -11.87 31.53
C ALA A 143 -32.11 -10.66 32.46
N ARG A 144 -31.67 -10.76 33.72
CA ARG A 144 -31.65 -9.65 34.68
C ARG A 144 -30.66 -8.55 34.29
N ALA A 145 -29.44 -8.94 33.91
CA ALA A 145 -28.44 -7.98 33.43
C ALA A 145 -28.95 -7.24 32.19
N LEU A 146 -29.53 -7.98 31.24
CA LEU A 146 -30.13 -7.42 30.03
C LEU A 146 -31.34 -6.52 30.34
N ALA A 147 -32.18 -6.88 31.31
CA ALA A 147 -33.29 -6.03 31.75
C ALA A 147 -32.78 -4.70 32.34
N CYS A 148 -31.70 -4.73 33.12
CA CYS A 148 -31.08 -3.51 33.64
C CYS A 148 -30.46 -2.65 32.52
N ASP A 149 -29.80 -3.27 31.53
CA ASP A 149 -29.26 -2.55 30.37
C ASP A 149 -30.36 -1.99 29.47
N ALA A 150 -31.47 -2.70 29.32
CA ALA A 150 -32.68 -2.24 28.63
C ALA A 150 -33.31 -1.03 29.32
N LEU A 151 -33.48 -1.08 30.64
CA LEU A 151 -33.97 0.06 31.44
C LEU A 151 -33.04 1.27 31.31
N ARG A 152 -31.72 1.04 31.31
CA ARG A 152 -30.72 2.09 31.13
C ARG A 152 -30.80 2.71 29.73
N ALA A 153 -31.02 1.91 28.69
CA ALA A 153 -31.19 2.41 27.32
C ALA A 153 -32.47 3.26 27.18
N LEU A 154 -33.58 2.83 27.81
CA LEU A 154 -34.82 3.62 27.85
C LEU A 154 -34.64 4.93 28.60
N ASP A 155 -33.96 4.93 29.75
CA ASP A 155 -33.68 6.14 30.53
C ASP A 155 -32.66 7.06 29.83
N ALA A 156 -31.79 6.54 28.96
CA ALA A 156 -30.92 7.36 28.11
C ALA A 156 -31.70 8.05 26.97
N ALA A 157 -32.70 7.38 26.40
CA ALA A 157 -33.58 7.93 25.37
C ALA A 157 -34.60 8.93 25.94
N LEU A 158 -35.10 8.67 27.15
CA LEU A 158 -36.03 9.51 27.90
C LEU A 158 -35.43 9.87 29.27
N PRO A 159 -34.53 10.87 29.34
CA PRO A 159 -33.82 11.25 30.57
C PRO A 159 -34.77 11.52 31.74
N GLY A 160 -34.68 10.70 32.79
CA GLY A 160 -35.48 10.85 34.00
C GLY A 160 -36.68 9.91 34.12
N LEU A 161 -36.87 8.99 33.17
CA LEU A 161 -37.88 7.93 33.25
C LEU A 161 -37.81 7.19 34.60
N LEU A 162 -36.60 6.90 35.06
CA LEU A 162 -36.36 6.13 36.30
C LEU A 162 -36.12 7.00 37.54
N ALA A 163 -36.29 8.32 37.44
CA ALA A 163 -36.00 9.25 38.54
C ALA A 163 -36.82 8.94 39.81
N ASP A 164 -38.09 8.56 39.65
CA ASP A 164 -38.99 8.24 40.77
C ASP A 164 -38.77 6.81 41.33
N ALA A 165 -38.01 5.97 40.61
CA ALA A 165 -37.68 4.59 40.99
C ALA A 165 -36.28 4.44 41.64
N LEU A 166 -35.55 5.56 41.87
CA LEU A 166 -34.16 5.53 42.32
C LEU A 166 -33.96 4.78 43.65
N GLY A 167 -34.89 4.93 44.61
CA GLY A 167 -34.85 4.21 45.87
C GLY A 167 -34.91 2.68 45.71
N HIS A 168 -35.72 2.20 44.77
CA HIS A 168 -35.88 0.78 44.50
C HIS A 168 -34.63 0.23 43.79
N LEU A 169 -34.10 0.97 42.82
CA LEU A 169 -32.85 0.64 42.12
C LEU A 169 -31.66 0.59 43.08
N TYR A 170 -31.60 1.50 44.06
CA TYR A 170 -30.58 1.46 45.12
C TYR A 170 -30.66 0.18 45.96
N ALA A 171 -31.86 -0.23 46.36
CA ALA A 171 -32.07 -1.47 47.11
C ALA A 171 -31.65 -2.71 46.31
N LEU A 172 -31.99 -2.76 45.01
CA LEU A 172 -31.59 -3.85 44.11
C LEU A 172 -30.07 -3.91 43.91
N ALA A 173 -29.43 -2.77 43.63
CA ALA A 173 -27.99 -2.71 43.46
C ALA A 173 -27.21 -3.06 44.74
N ALA A 174 -27.75 -2.71 45.92
CA ALA A 174 -27.15 -3.07 47.21
C ALA A 174 -27.29 -4.57 47.53
N ALA A 175 -28.43 -5.17 47.14
CA ALA A 175 -28.72 -6.59 47.36
C ALA A 175 -27.98 -7.51 46.39
N GLU A 176 -27.66 -7.06 45.18
CA GLU A 176 -27.01 -7.88 44.16
C GLU A 176 -25.54 -8.20 44.49
N ARG A 177 -25.22 -9.49 44.49
CA ARG A 177 -23.88 -10.06 44.72
C ARG A 177 -23.39 -10.90 43.56
N SER A 178 -24.25 -11.22 42.58
CA SER A 178 -23.85 -11.95 41.37
C SER A 178 -23.08 -11.04 40.40
N PRO A 179 -22.42 -11.58 39.37
CA PRO A 179 -21.72 -10.75 38.37
C PRO A 179 -22.65 -9.87 37.52
N ALA A 180 -23.98 -10.03 37.62
CA ALA A 180 -24.94 -9.06 37.07
C ALA A 180 -24.87 -7.69 37.78
N ALA A 181 -24.19 -7.60 38.94
CA ALA A 181 -24.00 -6.37 39.71
C ALA A 181 -23.49 -5.20 38.86
N GLN A 182 -22.67 -5.44 37.82
CA GLN A 182 -22.23 -4.38 36.90
C GLN A 182 -23.42 -3.63 36.27
N SER A 183 -24.39 -4.35 35.69
CA SER A 183 -25.55 -3.73 35.02
C SER A 183 -26.46 -3.02 36.02
N TYR A 184 -26.62 -3.54 37.25
CA TYR A 184 -27.38 -2.85 38.31
C TYR A 184 -26.69 -1.55 38.78
N LEU A 185 -25.37 -1.58 38.97
CA LEU A 185 -24.60 -0.39 39.36
C LEU A 185 -24.64 0.68 38.27
N LEU A 186 -24.48 0.29 37.00
CA LEU A 186 -24.58 1.24 35.87
C LEU A 186 -25.99 1.81 35.72
N LEU A 187 -27.04 1.00 35.91
CA LEU A 187 -28.42 1.48 35.92
C LEU A 187 -28.64 2.52 37.02
N LEU A 188 -28.24 2.21 38.25
CA LEU A 188 -28.33 3.13 39.38
C LEU A 188 -27.56 4.43 39.12
N ALA A 189 -26.35 4.34 38.58
CA ALA A 189 -25.53 5.51 38.24
C ALA A 189 -26.20 6.39 37.17
N SER A 190 -26.74 5.78 36.11
CA SER A 190 -27.43 6.51 35.04
C SER A 190 -28.71 7.21 35.52
N ALA A 191 -29.54 6.52 36.31
CA ALA A 191 -30.75 7.09 36.89
C ALA A 191 -30.42 8.23 37.87
N ALA A 192 -29.37 8.07 38.68
CA ALA A 192 -28.88 9.13 39.57
C ALA A 192 -28.40 10.36 38.78
N ARG A 193 -27.66 10.16 37.68
CA ARG A 193 -27.20 11.25 36.79
C ARG A 193 -28.37 12.06 36.26
N HIS A 194 -29.41 11.40 35.74
CA HIS A 194 -30.57 12.11 35.19
C HIS A 194 -31.40 12.78 36.28
N ALA A 195 -31.54 12.17 37.46
CA ALA A 195 -32.19 12.81 38.61
C ALA A 195 -31.48 14.11 39.04
N VAL A 196 -30.14 14.13 39.01
CA VAL A 196 -29.33 15.33 39.28
C VAL A 196 -29.50 16.38 38.19
N ARG A 197 -29.41 16.00 36.90
CA ARG A 197 -29.63 16.92 35.76
C ARG A 197 -31.02 17.57 35.77
N LEU A 198 -32.03 16.86 36.28
CA LEU A 198 -33.40 17.36 36.42
C LEU A 198 -33.63 18.22 37.68
N GLY A 199 -32.59 18.49 38.48
CA GLY A 199 -32.69 19.35 39.67
C GLY A 199 -33.51 18.76 40.81
N ARG A 200 -33.75 17.43 40.84
CA ARG A 200 -34.57 16.78 41.87
C ARG A 200 -33.98 16.87 43.27
N LEU A 201 -32.68 17.16 43.38
CA LEU A 201 -32.02 17.42 44.66
C LEU A 201 -32.66 18.59 45.43
N ALA A 202 -33.23 19.57 44.74
CA ALA A 202 -33.92 20.71 45.37
C ALA A 202 -35.31 20.38 45.93
N SER A 203 -35.84 19.19 45.63
CA SER A 203 -37.13 18.76 46.19
C SER A 203 -37.04 18.53 47.70
N THR A 204 -38.14 18.75 48.41
CA THR A 204 -38.26 18.43 49.83
C THR A 204 -38.51 16.94 50.09
N ALA A 205 -38.94 16.19 49.08
CA ALA A 205 -39.12 14.75 49.16
C ALA A 205 -37.79 14.00 48.99
N SER A 206 -37.58 12.94 49.78
CA SER A 206 -36.41 12.05 49.66
C SER A 206 -36.43 11.32 48.31
N ILE A 207 -35.32 11.38 47.60
CA ILE A 207 -35.15 10.68 46.30
C ILE A 207 -35.10 9.14 46.49
N LEU A 208 -34.80 8.66 47.71
CA LEU A 208 -34.79 7.24 48.05
C LEU A 208 -36.07 6.76 48.76
N ALA A 209 -37.16 7.56 48.74
CA ALA A 209 -38.38 7.25 49.49
C ALA A 209 -39.07 5.94 49.06
N VAL A 210 -39.00 5.58 47.78
CA VAL A 210 -39.65 4.38 47.23
C VAL A 210 -38.68 3.21 47.27
N ALA A 211 -38.79 2.33 48.28
CA ALA A 211 -37.92 1.14 48.40
C ALA A 211 -38.46 -0.12 47.70
N GLY A 212 -39.78 -0.19 47.47
CA GLY A 212 -40.46 -1.32 46.82
C GLY A 212 -40.60 -1.16 45.30
N PRO A 213 -40.95 -2.25 44.58
CA PRO A 213 -41.17 -2.19 43.13
C PRO A 213 -42.33 -1.23 42.83
N PRO A 214 -42.15 -0.24 41.95
CA PRO A 214 -43.22 0.68 41.57
C PRO A 214 -44.14 0.00 40.56
N THR A 215 -44.93 -0.99 41.00
CA THR A 215 -45.93 -1.68 40.16
C THR A 215 -47.35 -1.27 40.58
N PRO A 216 -48.17 -0.69 39.69
CA PRO A 216 -47.86 -0.37 38.29
C PRO A 216 -46.95 0.86 38.15
N PHE A 217 -46.06 0.82 37.17
CA PHE A 217 -45.13 1.91 36.88
C PHE A 217 -45.89 3.07 36.25
N SER A 218 -45.74 4.26 36.82
CA SER A 218 -46.29 5.49 36.26
C SER A 218 -45.22 6.30 35.56
N VAL A 219 -45.43 6.66 34.29
CA VAL A 219 -44.52 7.57 33.57
C VAL A 219 -44.43 8.91 34.33
N PRO A 220 -43.22 9.36 34.69
CA PRO A 220 -43.06 10.59 35.47
C PRO A 220 -43.69 11.82 34.82
N ALA A 221 -44.30 12.69 35.64
CA ALA A 221 -45.05 13.85 35.16
C ALA A 221 -44.23 14.81 34.28
N HIS A 222 -42.93 14.93 34.53
CA HIS A 222 -42.01 15.79 33.77
C HIS A 222 -41.79 15.34 32.32
N LEU A 223 -42.07 14.05 31.99
CA LEU A 223 -42.04 13.54 30.61
C LEU A 223 -43.38 13.72 29.90
N LEU A 224 -44.46 13.95 30.66
CA LEU A 224 -45.83 14.14 30.16
C LEU A 224 -46.20 15.63 29.98
N SER A 225 -45.27 16.54 30.28
CA SER A 225 -45.44 17.99 30.18
C SER A 225 -44.18 18.62 29.58
N ALA A 226 -44.32 19.76 28.89
CA ALA A 226 -43.16 20.51 28.37
C ALA A 226 -42.14 20.81 29.49
N PRO A 227 -40.83 20.79 29.18
CA PRO A 227 -39.78 20.97 30.19
C PRO A 227 -39.95 22.33 30.87
N GLN A 228 -40.36 22.30 32.14
CA GLN A 228 -40.30 23.49 32.98
C GLN A 228 -38.83 23.76 33.28
N HIS A 229 -38.35 24.97 33.02
CA HIS A 229 -36.98 25.37 33.36
C HIS A 229 -36.72 25.04 34.84
N ALA A 230 -35.75 24.15 35.09
CA ALA A 230 -35.35 23.80 36.44
C ALA A 230 -34.91 25.08 37.16
N SER A 231 -35.66 25.47 38.17
CA SER A 231 -35.23 26.52 39.10
C SER A 231 -33.95 26.05 39.78
N ALA A 232 -32.90 26.86 39.74
CA ALA A 232 -31.63 26.67 40.45
C ALA A 232 -31.81 26.85 41.96
N ALA A 233 -32.71 26.07 42.56
CA ALA A 233 -32.90 26.04 44.01
C ALA A 233 -31.81 25.17 44.64
N PRO A 234 -31.31 25.53 45.84
CA PRO A 234 -30.29 24.76 46.53
C PRO A 234 -30.81 23.35 46.88
N PRO A 235 -29.92 22.34 46.87
CA PRO A 235 -30.31 20.97 47.18
C PRO A 235 -30.75 20.85 48.66
N SER A 236 -31.78 20.05 48.92
CA SER A 236 -32.24 19.80 50.30
C SER A 236 -31.25 18.90 51.05
N GLU A 237 -31.08 19.11 52.36
CA GLU A 237 -30.12 18.34 53.18
C GLU A 237 -30.41 16.83 53.17
N VAL A 238 -31.69 16.44 53.05
CA VAL A 238 -32.12 15.05 52.96
C VAL A 238 -31.63 14.43 51.66
N ASN A 239 -31.81 15.13 50.53
CA ASN A 239 -31.38 14.65 49.22
C ASN A 239 -29.85 14.66 49.06
N LEU A 240 -29.16 15.61 49.70
CA LEU A 240 -27.70 15.59 49.81
C LEU A 240 -27.19 14.39 50.62
N ARG A 241 -27.92 13.93 51.64
CA ARG A 241 -27.57 12.70 52.37
C ARG A 241 -27.83 11.47 51.51
N ASP A 242 -28.94 11.44 50.79
CA ASP A 242 -29.34 10.31 49.96
C ASP A 242 -28.41 10.13 48.75
N ILE A 243 -28.05 11.21 48.04
CA ILE A 243 -27.09 11.12 46.92
C ILE A 243 -25.70 10.67 47.40
N ARG A 244 -25.27 11.07 48.61
CA ARG A 244 -24.02 10.57 49.21
C ARG A 244 -24.06 9.07 49.47
N LYS A 245 -25.20 8.52 49.91
CA LYS A 245 -25.37 7.06 50.07
C LYS A 245 -25.28 6.33 48.73
N VAL A 246 -25.89 6.89 47.68
CA VAL A 246 -25.82 6.34 46.32
C VAL A 246 -24.38 6.35 45.81
N LEU A 247 -23.69 7.49 45.90
CA LEU A 247 -22.28 7.62 45.51
C LEU A 247 -21.37 6.68 46.30
N ALA A 248 -21.58 6.53 47.61
CA ALA A 248 -20.83 5.58 48.43
C ALA A 248 -20.99 4.14 47.94
N LEU A 249 -22.21 3.71 47.58
CA LEU A 249 -22.46 2.38 47.04
C LEU A 249 -21.79 2.18 45.67
N LEU A 250 -21.86 3.17 44.78
CA LEU A 250 -21.21 3.10 43.45
C LEU A 250 -19.68 3.03 43.57
N MET A 251 -19.11 3.69 44.57
CA MET A 251 -17.67 3.73 44.83
C MET A 251 -17.15 2.53 45.65
N ASP A 252 -18.02 1.71 46.26
CA ASP A 252 -17.63 0.59 47.13
C ASP A 252 -17.00 -0.58 46.36
N ARG A 253 -17.35 -0.76 45.07
CA ARG A 253 -16.96 -1.95 44.29
C ARG A 253 -16.49 -1.66 42.85
N PRO A 254 -15.44 -0.84 42.65
CA PRO A 254 -14.90 -0.58 41.30
C PRO A 254 -14.31 -1.84 40.65
N GLN A 255 -13.90 -2.84 41.44
CA GLN A 255 -13.26 -4.08 40.98
C GLN A 255 -14.23 -5.02 40.21
N VAL A 256 -15.54 -4.86 40.39
CA VAL A 256 -16.56 -5.69 39.73
C VAL A 256 -16.83 -5.20 38.30
N LEU A 257 -16.34 -4.02 37.94
CA LEU A 257 -16.57 -3.39 36.65
C LEU A 257 -15.53 -3.84 35.61
N THR A 258 -16.00 -4.16 34.41
CA THR A 258 -15.16 -4.26 33.22
C THR A 258 -14.52 -2.91 32.89
N PRO A 259 -13.39 -2.85 32.16
CA PRO A 259 -12.74 -1.58 31.82
C PRO A 259 -13.65 -0.56 31.12
N ALA A 260 -14.56 -1.02 30.26
CA ALA A 260 -15.52 -0.16 29.58
C ALA A 260 -16.58 0.38 30.56
N ALA A 261 -17.13 -0.49 31.41
CA ALA A 261 -18.10 -0.10 32.44
C ALA A 261 -17.47 0.84 33.49
N ALA A 262 -16.22 0.63 33.86
CA ALA A 262 -15.48 1.50 34.77
C ALA A 262 -15.29 2.90 34.18
N MET A 263 -14.92 3.01 32.90
CA MET A 263 -14.82 4.29 32.21
C MET A 263 -16.18 5.01 32.17
N GLU A 264 -17.27 4.33 31.81
CA GLU A 264 -18.61 4.90 31.84
C GLU A 264 -19.00 5.35 33.26
N MET A 265 -18.81 4.48 34.26
CA MET A 265 -19.07 4.79 35.67
C MET A 265 -18.30 6.02 36.13
N THR A 266 -17.01 6.12 35.83
CA THR A 266 -16.19 7.29 36.21
C THR A 266 -16.68 8.58 35.58
N SER A 267 -17.13 8.54 34.32
CA SER A 267 -17.71 9.72 33.66
C SER A 267 -19.00 10.18 34.34
N ILE A 268 -19.88 9.23 34.68
CA ILE A 268 -21.14 9.50 35.37
C ILE A 268 -20.88 10.04 36.79
N LEU A 269 -19.97 9.41 37.53
CA LEU A 269 -19.60 9.83 38.87
C LEU A 269 -18.97 11.23 38.85
N ALA A 270 -18.16 11.54 37.85
CA ALA A 270 -17.56 12.87 37.74
C ALA A 270 -18.59 13.97 37.46
N GLU A 271 -19.59 13.68 36.62
CA GLU A 271 -20.71 14.61 36.40
C GLU A 271 -21.56 14.81 37.66
N ILE A 272 -21.90 13.74 38.39
CA ILE A 272 -22.68 13.85 39.62
C ILE A 272 -21.87 14.58 40.71
N ALA A 273 -20.57 14.25 40.83
CA ALA A 273 -19.70 14.86 41.82
C ALA A 273 -19.45 16.34 41.54
N SER A 274 -19.30 16.75 40.27
CA SER A 274 -19.16 18.17 39.92
C SER A 274 -20.41 18.97 40.27
N ALA A 275 -21.61 18.40 40.06
CA ALA A 275 -22.88 19.06 40.41
C ALA A 275 -23.10 19.23 41.92
N VAL A 276 -22.45 18.41 42.76
CA VAL A 276 -22.60 18.43 44.24
C VAL A 276 -21.34 18.96 44.93
N LEU A 277 -20.30 19.31 44.17
CA LEU A 277 -18.97 19.65 44.69
C LEU A 277 -18.99 20.81 45.70
N GLU A 278 -19.78 21.85 45.42
CA GLU A 278 -19.93 23.03 46.28
C GLU A 278 -20.47 22.68 47.68
N TRP A 279 -21.32 21.67 47.76
CA TRP A 279 -22.04 21.30 48.99
C TRP A 279 -21.40 20.11 49.72
N ALA A 280 -20.58 19.31 49.04
CA ALA A 280 -19.91 18.13 49.60
C ALA A 280 -18.51 17.87 48.99
N PRO A 281 -17.51 18.70 49.33
CA PRO A 281 -16.15 18.61 48.74
C PRO A 281 -15.42 17.28 49.07
N ALA A 282 -15.78 16.62 50.17
CA ALA A 282 -15.19 15.33 50.57
C ALA A 282 -15.37 14.22 49.51
N ILE A 283 -16.37 14.32 48.63
CA ILE A 283 -16.63 13.33 47.57
C ILE A 283 -15.44 13.24 46.60
N ALA A 284 -14.80 14.37 46.26
CA ALA A 284 -13.66 14.38 45.35
C ALA A 284 -12.45 13.59 45.91
N ALA A 285 -12.22 13.68 47.22
CA ALA A 285 -11.18 12.88 47.89
C ALA A 285 -11.50 11.38 47.88
N HIS A 286 -12.77 10.99 48.04
CA HIS A 286 -13.19 9.60 47.97
C HIS A 286 -13.05 9.01 46.55
N ILE A 287 -13.36 9.80 45.51
CA ILE A 287 -13.14 9.41 44.11
C ILE A 287 -11.67 9.08 43.87
N LYS A 288 -10.75 9.92 44.35
CA LYS A 288 -9.31 9.66 44.25
C LYS A 288 -8.92 8.33 44.90
N VAL A 289 -9.37 8.05 46.13
CA VAL A 289 -8.98 6.83 46.85
C VAL A 289 -9.45 5.57 46.11
N GLN A 290 -10.68 5.58 45.58
CA GLN A 290 -11.28 4.40 44.97
C GLN A 290 -10.80 4.16 43.54
N PHE A 291 -10.57 5.23 42.79
CA PHE A 291 -10.19 5.17 41.36
C PHE A 291 -8.69 5.37 41.11
N GLY A 292 -7.91 5.81 42.12
CA GLY A 292 -6.46 5.96 42.01
C GLY A 292 -5.71 4.68 41.67
N GLY A 293 -6.26 3.52 42.07
CA GLY A 293 -5.73 2.19 41.70
C GLY A 293 -5.71 1.93 40.18
N MET A 294 -6.53 2.65 39.40
CA MET A 294 -6.55 2.51 37.93
C MET A 294 -5.26 2.99 37.25
N ALA A 295 -4.46 3.81 37.92
CA ALA A 295 -3.11 4.19 37.47
C ALA A 295 -2.21 2.96 37.26
N TYR A 296 -2.50 1.86 37.95
CA TYR A 296 -1.72 0.64 37.87
C TYR A 296 -2.17 -0.32 36.78
N SER A 297 -3.30 -0.05 36.13
CA SER A 297 -3.85 -0.91 35.08
C SER A 297 -3.06 -0.82 33.76
N SER A 298 -3.10 -1.89 32.97
CA SER A 298 -2.53 -1.93 31.61
C SER A 298 -3.51 -1.41 30.54
N SER A 299 -4.79 -1.23 30.88
CA SER A 299 -5.82 -0.79 29.95
C SER A 299 -5.72 0.71 29.68
N PRO A 300 -5.63 1.16 28.41
CA PRO A 300 -5.60 2.58 28.07
C PRO A 300 -6.91 3.30 28.42
N MET A 301 -8.05 2.59 28.42
CA MET A 301 -9.36 3.16 28.76
C MET A 301 -9.42 3.62 30.22
N LEU A 302 -8.90 2.78 31.12
CA LEU A 302 -8.84 3.07 32.56
C LEU A 302 -7.86 4.22 32.86
N LEU A 303 -6.71 4.21 32.16
CA LEU A 303 -5.74 5.30 32.27
C LEU A 303 -6.34 6.63 31.77
N HIS A 304 -7.08 6.61 30.67
CA HIS A 304 -7.79 7.77 30.16
C HIS A 304 -8.86 8.26 31.13
N SER A 305 -9.69 7.37 31.69
CA SER A 305 -10.69 7.78 32.69
C SER A 305 -10.07 8.45 33.91
N LEU A 306 -8.92 7.96 34.37
CA LEU A 306 -8.20 8.59 35.46
C LEU A 306 -7.70 9.98 35.04
N LEU A 307 -7.13 10.14 33.84
CA LEU A 307 -6.73 11.46 33.32
C LEU A 307 -7.90 12.45 33.24
N VAL A 308 -9.10 12.00 32.87
CA VAL A 308 -10.31 12.84 32.88
C VAL A 308 -10.63 13.32 34.30
N LEU A 309 -10.58 12.43 35.29
CA LEU A 309 -10.75 12.79 36.70
C LEU A 309 -9.68 13.78 37.19
N PHE A 310 -8.43 13.61 36.77
CA PHE A 310 -7.33 14.53 37.06
C PHE A 310 -7.60 15.94 36.53
N VAL A 311 -8.13 16.05 35.31
CA VAL A 311 -8.46 17.35 34.70
C VAL A 311 -9.65 18.00 35.41
N GLN A 312 -10.69 17.22 35.73
CA GLN A 312 -11.94 17.72 36.32
C GLN A 312 -11.83 18.08 37.81
N PHE A 313 -11.02 17.37 38.59
CA PHE A 313 -10.86 17.60 40.05
C PHE A 313 -9.39 17.88 40.42
N PRO A 314 -8.80 19.01 40.00
CA PRO A 314 -7.40 19.34 40.30
C PRO A 314 -7.09 19.28 41.81
N ASP A 315 -7.96 19.84 42.64
CA ASP A 315 -7.71 20.02 44.08
C ASP A 315 -7.69 18.69 44.87
N ALA A 316 -8.20 17.61 44.29
CA ALA A 316 -8.21 16.29 44.93
C ALA A 316 -6.88 15.54 44.75
N PHE A 317 -6.16 15.80 43.66
CA PHE A 317 -4.90 15.12 43.32
C PHE A 317 -3.70 15.98 43.73
N GLY A 318 -2.75 15.37 44.45
CA GLY A 318 -1.54 16.06 44.88
C GLY A 318 -0.38 15.88 43.90
N ALA A 319 0.70 16.63 44.12
CA ALA A 319 1.91 16.54 43.29
C ALA A 319 2.52 15.12 43.19
N GLN A 320 2.31 14.28 44.21
CA GLN A 320 2.76 12.88 44.17
C GLN A 320 1.96 12.02 43.20
N ASP A 321 0.66 12.29 43.06
CA ASP A 321 -0.21 11.56 42.14
C ASP A 321 0.12 11.94 40.70
N GLU A 322 0.40 13.22 40.44
CA GLU A 322 0.85 13.71 39.13
C GLU A 322 2.17 13.06 38.70
N ARG A 323 3.14 12.95 39.61
CA ARG A 323 4.41 12.22 39.36
C ARG A 323 4.17 10.76 39.03
N THR A 324 3.28 10.11 39.79
CA THR A 324 2.95 8.70 39.58
C THR A 324 2.32 8.52 38.19
N MET A 325 1.37 9.38 37.81
CA MET A 325 0.75 9.34 36.48
C MET A 325 1.72 9.60 35.34
N ALA A 326 2.55 10.64 35.45
CA ALA A 326 3.57 10.95 34.46
C ALA A 326 4.54 9.77 34.27
N SER A 327 4.96 9.13 35.37
CA SER A 327 5.82 7.93 35.35
C SER A 327 5.12 6.75 34.67
N ARG A 328 3.82 6.53 34.90
CA ARG A 328 3.05 5.45 34.24
C ARG A 328 2.85 5.70 32.75
N LEU A 329 2.61 6.95 32.33
CA LEU A 329 2.53 7.32 30.91
C LEU A 329 3.89 7.12 30.21
N ALA A 330 4.98 7.53 30.85
CA ALA A 330 6.33 7.31 30.33
C ALA A 330 6.67 5.81 30.24
N LEU A 331 6.28 5.00 31.24
CA LEU A 331 6.41 3.54 31.20
C LEU A 331 5.63 2.94 30.03
N ALA A 332 4.38 3.37 29.84
CA ALA A 332 3.50 2.88 28.78
C ALA A 332 4.08 3.13 27.38
N ALA A 333 4.76 4.26 27.18
CA ALA A 333 5.45 4.55 25.92
C ALA A 333 6.72 3.70 25.69
N ARG A 334 7.38 3.27 26.78
CA ARG A 334 8.60 2.45 26.74
C ARG A 334 8.32 0.97 26.48
N GLU A 335 7.22 0.43 26.99
CA GLU A 335 6.91 -1.01 26.91
C GLU A 335 6.68 -1.49 25.46
N ALA A 336 7.61 -2.29 24.92
CA ALA A 336 7.58 -2.76 23.53
C ALA A 336 6.42 -3.70 23.21
N HIS A 337 5.88 -4.42 24.21
CA HIS A 337 4.77 -5.36 24.03
C HIS A 337 3.42 -4.66 23.82
N ARG A 338 3.32 -3.35 24.06
CA ARG A 338 2.07 -2.61 23.86
C ARG A 338 1.86 -2.23 22.40
N PRO A 339 0.61 -2.20 21.92
CA PRO A 339 0.29 -1.71 20.58
C PRO A 339 0.81 -0.28 20.35
N LEU A 340 1.33 -0.02 19.15
CA LEU A 340 1.84 1.30 18.75
C LEU A 340 0.86 2.46 19.04
N PRO A 341 -0.45 2.36 18.74
CA PRO A 341 -1.39 3.45 19.03
C PRO A 341 -1.43 3.84 20.51
N VAL A 342 -1.34 2.87 21.42
CA VAL A 342 -1.35 3.12 22.86
C VAL A 342 -0.07 3.82 23.30
N ARG A 343 1.08 3.42 22.74
CA ARG A 343 2.39 4.04 23.06
C ARG A 343 2.45 5.49 22.58
N LEU A 344 1.92 5.78 21.40
CA LEU A 344 1.80 7.14 20.88
C LEU A 344 0.81 7.99 21.68
N LEU A 345 -0.34 7.40 22.06
CA LEU A 345 -1.36 8.07 22.86
C LEU A 345 -0.84 8.44 24.26
N ALA A 346 -0.02 7.58 24.88
CA ALA A 346 0.62 7.89 26.15
C ALA A 346 1.54 9.13 26.07
N LEU A 347 2.34 9.25 25.01
CA LEU A 347 3.17 10.44 24.77
C LEU A 347 2.32 11.67 24.44
N HIS A 348 1.22 11.49 23.71
CA HIS A 348 0.28 12.57 23.43
C HIS A 348 -0.36 13.10 24.72
N TRP A 349 -0.83 12.24 25.62
CA TRP A 349 -1.38 12.65 26.91
C TRP A 349 -0.35 13.31 27.81
N LEU A 350 0.90 12.85 27.77
CA LEU A 350 1.97 13.46 28.56
C LEU A 350 2.27 14.90 28.10
N LEU A 351 2.29 15.15 26.79
CA LEU A 351 2.58 16.47 26.22
C LEU A 351 1.36 17.39 26.15
N GLY A 352 0.14 16.84 26.01
CA GLY A 352 -1.06 17.60 25.68
C GLY A 352 -1.77 18.27 26.86
N THR A 353 -1.56 17.81 28.10
CA THR A 353 -2.34 18.29 29.26
C THR A 353 -1.76 19.54 29.93
N GLY A 354 -0.56 20.00 29.54
CA GLY A 354 0.11 21.17 30.13
C GLY A 354 0.48 21.05 31.61
N ARG A 355 -0.05 20.07 32.36
CA ARG A 355 0.19 19.84 33.80
C ARG A 355 1.40 18.97 34.09
N PHE A 356 1.70 18.02 33.21
CA PHE A 356 2.87 17.14 33.39
C PHE A 356 4.18 17.80 32.95
N THR A 357 4.13 19.02 32.41
CA THR A 357 5.24 19.78 31.84
C THR A 357 6.43 19.90 32.78
N ASN A 358 6.19 20.25 34.05
CA ASN A 358 7.22 20.40 35.08
C ASN A 358 7.80 19.05 35.57
N LEU A 359 7.16 17.92 35.22
CA LEU A 359 7.55 16.57 35.66
C LEU A 359 8.24 15.77 34.55
N VAL A 360 8.09 16.18 33.28
CA VAL A 360 8.75 15.54 32.13
C VAL A 360 10.29 15.51 32.27
N PRO A 361 10.97 16.54 32.81
CA PRO A 361 12.43 16.52 32.97
C PRO A 361 12.98 15.32 33.76
N GLY A 362 12.33 14.94 34.86
CA GLY A 362 12.72 13.77 35.67
C GLY A 362 12.49 12.42 34.97
N LEU A 363 11.80 12.41 33.82
CA LEU A 363 11.42 11.21 33.06
C LEU A 363 12.21 11.07 31.75
N ALA A 364 13.19 11.93 31.48
CA ALA A 364 13.98 11.95 30.23
C ALA A 364 14.49 10.56 29.82
N ARG A 365 14.99 9.77 30.78
CA ARG A 365 15.52 8.41 30.56
C ARG A 365 14.52 7.42 29.95
N TRP A 366 13.23 7.71 30.04
CA TRP A 366 12.14 6.83 29.59
C TRP A 366 11.70 7.13 28.15
N PHE A 367 12.05 8.31 27.65
CA PHE A 367 11.79 8.73 26.28
C PHE A 367 12.91 8.36 25.31
N TYR A 368 13.89 7.57 25.75
CA TYR A 368 14.92 7.08 24.85
C TYR A 368 14.29 6.22 23.73
N PRO A 369 14.53 6.53 22.45
CA PRO A 369 14.11 5.69 21.34
C PRO A 369 14.86 4.35 21.39
N SER A 370 14.13 3.24 21.44
CA SER A 370 14.76 1.91 21.34
C SER A 370 15.04 1.56 19.88
N ILE A 371 16.01 0.66 19.63
CA ILE A 371 16.35 0.21 18.26
C ILE A 371 15.11 -0.33 17.53
N PHE A 372 14.24 -1.05 18.25
CA PHE A 372 13.01 -1.66 17.74
C PHE A 372 11.79 -0.73 17.72
N ASP A 373 11.93 0.54 18.11
CA ASP A 373 10.82 1.48 18.02
C ASP A 373 10.57 1.88 16.56
N PRO A 374 9.30 1.91 16.10
CA PRO A 374 8.98 2.41 14.76
C PRO A 374 9.28 3.92 14.68
N LEU A 375 9.56 4.41 13.47
CA LEU A 375 9.99 5.79 13.24
C LEU A 375 9.02 6.84 13.81
N ALA A 376 7.71 6.62 13.70
CA ALA A 376 6.70 7.50 14.27
C ALA A 376 6.81 7.63 15.81
N LEU A 377 7.16 6.54 16.49
CA LEU A 377 7.37 6.54 17.93
C LEU A 377 8.71 7.19 18.30
N LYS A 378 9.77 6.89 17.54
CA LYS A 378 11.07 7.56 17.70
C LYS A 378 10.92 9.09 17.58
N ALA A 379 10.18 9.55 16.57
CA ALA A 379 9.89 10.97 16.37
C ALA A 379 9.17 11.60 17.56
N LYS A 380 8.12 10.97 18.10
CA LYS A 380 7.38 11.49 19.27
C LYS A 380 8.19 11.44 20.56
N LYS A 381 9.03 10.43 20.74
CA LYS A 381 9.97 10.31 21.86
C LYS A 381 11.04 11.41 21.83
N LEU A 382 11.61 11.65 20.64
CA LEU A 382 12.53 12.77 20.43
C LEU A 382 11.84 14.13 20.62
N ASP A 383 10.57 14.26 20.23
CA ASP A 383 9.78 15.46 20.53
C ASP A 383 9.68 15.69 22.06
N CYS A 384 9.49 14.63 22.87
CA CYS A 384 9.49 14.73 24.33
C CYS A 384 10.87 15.10 24.89
N LEU A 385 11.95 14.53 24.35
CA LEU A 385 13.31 14.88 24.76
C LEU A 385 13.65 16.33 24.43
N ALA A 386 13.25 16.82 23.25
CA ALA A 386 13.41 18.22 22.85
C ALA A 386 12.63 19.18 23.78
N TYR A 387 11.48 18.75 24.27
CA TYR A 387 10.70 19.50 25.26
C TYR A 387 11.41 19.55 26.62
N VAL A 388 11.96 18.43 27.09
CA VAL A 388 12.74 18.38 28.35
C VAL A 388 13.96 19.30 28.29
N THR A 389 14.68 19.30 27.16
CA THR A 389 15.85 20.15 26.98
C THR A 389 15.50 21.63 27.01
N ALA A 390 14.32 22.00 26.48
CA ALA A 390 13.86 23.37 26.52
C ALA A 390 13.40 23.84 27.91
N GLY A 391 12.81 22.93 28.72
CA GLY A 391 12.30 23.25 30.05
C GLY A 391 13.39 23.44 31.12
N ILE A 392 14.53 22.73 31.01
CA ILE A 392 15.63 22.79 31.99
C ILE A 392 16.46 24.08 31.84
N ASP A 393 16.57 24.65 30.65
CA ASP A 393 17.31 25.90 30.43
C ASP A 393 16.60 27.14 31.02
N GLY A 394 15.28 27.06 31.27
CA GLY A 394 14.48 28.14 31.85
C GLY A 394 14.51 28.22 33.38
N GLU A 395 14.69 27.09 34.06
CA GLU A 395 14.85 27.03 35.51
C GLU A 395 16.30 26.75 35.84
N LYS A 396 17.03 27.74 36.39
CA LYS A 396 18.41 27.55 36.90
C LYS A 396 18.49 26.32 37.82
N ALA A 397 18.85 25.16 37.27
CA ALA A 397 19.20 23.99 38.04
C ALA A 397 20.65 24.14 38.48
N ALA A 398 20.82 24.50 39.75
CA ALA A 398 22.08 24.46 40.47
C ALA A 398 22.65 23.03 40.48
N GLY A 399 23.40 22.65 39.44
CA GLY A 399 24.09 21.37 39.37
C GLY A 399 24.54 21.02 37.95
N GLY A 400 25.82 21.24 37.62
CA GLY A 400 26.39 20.93 36.31
C GLY A 400 26.31 19.46 35.87
N ARG A 401 25.90 18.52 36.73
CA ARG A 401 25.76 17.09 36.40
C ARG A 401 24.53 16.77 35.54
N ASP A 402 23.45 17.55 35.64
CA ASP A 402 22.20 17.23 34.93
C ASP A 402 22.26 17.64 33.45
N SER A 403 23.06 18.68 33.12
CA SER A 403 23.28 19.13 31.74
C SER A 403 24.15 18.16 30.94
N GLU A 404 25.25 17.65 31.52
CA GLU A 404 26.10 16.61 30.90
C GLU A 404 25.36 15.30 30.66
N GLN A 405 24.44 14.94 31.57
CA GLN A 405 23.60 13.76 31.38
C GLN A 405 22.59 13.96 30.22
N LEU A 406 22.13 15.18 29.98
CA LEU A 406 21.13 15.49 28.96
C LEU A 406 21.73 15.63 27.55
N THR A 407 22.94 16.17 27.42
CA THR A 407 23.69 16.18 26.15
C THR A 407 23.98 14.75 25.69
N GLY A 408 24.42 13.87 26.60
CA GLY A 408 24.59 12.44 26.31
C GLY A 408 23.28 11.76 25.88
N LEU A 409 22.13 12.13 26.49
CA LEU A 409 20.82 11.59 26.09
C LEU A 409 20.38 12.04 24.68
N LEU A 410 20.76 13.25 24.26
CA LEU A 410 20.53 13.73 22.88
C LEU A 410 21.42 12.98 21.89
N ASP A 411 22.71 12.82 22.20
CA ASP A 411 23.67 12.09 21.36
C ASP A 411 23.25 10.63 21.18
N ASP A 412 22.93 9.96 22.28
CA ASP A 412 22.43 8.58 22.26
C ASP A 412 21.10 8.51 21.48
N GLY A 413 20.22 9.52 21.59
CA GLY A 413 18.93 9.56 20.91
C GLY A 413 19.06 9.73 19.39
N LEU A 414 19.97 10.60 18.96
CA LEU A 414 20.34 10.80 17.55
C LEU A 414 21.06 9.57 16.98
N SER A 415 21.89 8.89 17.79
CA SER A 415 22.50 7.62 17.42
C SER A 415 21.46 6.52 17.16
N CYS A 416 20.35 6.49 17.90
CA CYS A 416 19.27 5.53 17.71
C CYS A 416 18.41 5.72 16.45
N VAL A 417 18.40 6.94 15.89
CA VAL A 417 17.73 7.24 14.61
C VAL A 417 18.68 7.04 13.42
N SER A 418 19.95 7.37 13.59
CA SER A 418 20.98 7.23 12.54
C SER A 418 21.65 5.85 12.49
N ALA A 419 21.44 5.05 13.54
CA ALA A 419 21.87 3.68 13.88
C ALA A 419 23.22 3.16 13.36
N PHE A 420 23.69 3.41 12.14
CA PHE A 420 25.03 2.99 11.69
C PHE A 420 25.71 3.87 10.62
N ARG A 421 25.07 4.93 10.09
CA ARG A 421 25.62 5.99 9.20
C ARG A 421 24.48 6.93 8.80
N TRP A 422 24.71 8.24 8.74
CA TRP A 422 23.68 9.16 8.29
C TRP A 422 23.22 8.81 6.86
N LEU A 423 21.91 8.63 6.70
CA LEU A 423 21.28 8.30 5.44
C LEU A 423 21.18 9.55 4.55
N PRO A 424 20.98 9.40 3.23
CA PRO A 424 20.87 10.53 2.30
C PRO A 424 19.83 11.56 2.74
N ALA A 425 19.96 12.81 2.26
CA ALA A 425 19.09 13.93 2.58
C ALA A 425 17.59 13.65 2.48
N ARG A 426 17.20 12.73 1.59
CA ARG A 426 15.80 12.35 1.29
C ARG A 426 15.24 11.27 2.23
N SER A 427 16.05 10.71 3.13
CA SER A 427 15.59 9.68 4.06
C SER A 427 14.69 10.24 5.16
N THR A 428 13.65 9.49 5.50
CA THR A 428 12.69 9.88 6.54
C THR A 428 13.33 9.95 7.93
N GLU A 429 14.37 9.15 8.16
CA GLU A 429 15.16 9.07 9.38
C GLU A 429 15.97 10.33 9.59
N THR A 430 16.69 10.79 8.56
CA THR A 430 17.39 12.08 8.58
C THR A 430 16.39 13.22 8.77
N GLY A 431 15.23 13.18 8.09
CA GLY A 431 14.15 14.14 8.30
C GLY A 431 13.64 14.21 9.75
N VAL A 432 13.45 13.05 10.40
CA VAL A 432 13.03 12.96 11.80
C VAL A 432 14.11 13.49 12.76
N ALA A 433 15.39 13.19 12.50
CA ALA A 433 16.49 13.71 13.29
C ALA A 433 16.59 15.24 13.19
N PHE A 434 16.56 15.81 11.98
CA PHE A 434 16.58 17.26 11.78
C PHE A 434 15.32 17.95 12.31
N ARG A 435 14.15 17.30 12.26
CA ARG A 435 12.93 17.78 12.94
C ARG A 435 13.09 17.83 14.45
N ALA A 436 13.72 16.81 15.06
CA ALA A 436 14.00 16.81 16.49
C ALA A 436 14.96 17.93 16.87
N LEU A 437 16.06 18.10 16.12
CA LEU A 437 16.99 19.22 16.30
C LEU A 437 16.27 20.57 16.18
N HIS A 438 15.43 20.74 15.15
CA HIS A 438 14.66 21.97 14.95
C HIS A 438 13.76 22.27 16.16
N LYS A 439 13.13 21.24 16.74
CA LYS A 439 12.32 21.40 17.95
C LYS A 439 13.12 21.72 19.20
N VAL A 440 14.38 21.30 19.30
CA VAL A 440 15.28 21.76 20.38
C VAL A 440 15.52 23.26 20.24
N PHE A 441 15.81 23.75 19.02
CA PHE A 441 16.03 25.19 18.76
C PHE A 441 14.76 26.04 18.95
N VAL A 442 13.60 25.54 18.55
CA VAL A 442 12.32 26.28 18.67
C VAL A 442 11.70 26.13 20.05
N GLY A 443 11.89 24.99 20.71
CA GLY A 443 11.28 24.67 22.00
C GLY A 443 11.75 25.58 23.13
N THR A 444 12.98 26.09 23.07
CA THR A 444 13.56 27.04 24.04
C THR A 444 12.94 28.44 23.96
N ALA A 445 12.40 28.81 22.80
CA ALA A 445 11.70 30.07 22.57
C ALA A 445 10.40 29.78 21.79
N PRO A 446 9.38 29.20 22.45
CA PRO A 446 8.10 28.95 21.80
C PRO A 446 7.46 30.30 21.42
N HIS A 447 6.66 30.31 20.36
CA HIS A 447 5.79 31.45 20.06
C HIS A 447 4.77 31.58 21.21
N SER A 448 5.06 32.41 22.21
CA SER A 448 4.09 32.68 23.27
C SER A 448 2.91 33.43 22.66
N THR A 449 1.70 33.07 23.08
CA THR A 449 0.47 33.81 22.78
C THR A 449 0.39 35.12 23.57
N ASP A 450 1.25 35.33 24.55
CA ASP A 450 1.36 36.56 25.31
C ASP A 450 2.54 37.40 24.82
N ASP A 451 2.21 38.57 24.27
CA ASP A 451 3.08 39.61 23.67
C ASP A 451 4.06 40.29 24.66
N THR A 452 4.42 39.64 25.75
CA THR A 452 5.52 40.10 26.62
C THR A 452 6.84 39.74 25.98
N ARG A 453 7.35 40.67 25.16
CA ARG A 453 8.70 40.77 24.59
C ARG A 453 9.67 39.72 25.15
N CYS A 454 9.96 38.73 24.32
CA CYS A 454 10.92 37.66 24.56
C CYS A 454 12.34 38.23 24.77
N GLY A 455 12.70 38.50 26.03
CA GLY A 455 14.04 38.89 26.46
C GLY A 455 15.03 37.72 26.60
N GLY A 456 14.65 36.50 26.20
CA GLY A 456 15.41 35.25 26.43
C GLY A 456 16.51 34.93 25.41
N ALA A 457 16.61 35.66 24.28
CA ALA A 457 17.62 35.35 23.26
C ALA A 457 19.06 35.46 23.79
N GLY A 458 19.30 36.36 24.75
CA GLY A 458 20.61 36.58 25.39
C GLY A 458 21.05 35.47 26.37
N GLU A 459 20.11 34.87 27.09
CA GLU A 459 20.39 33.81 28.08
C GLU A 459 20.57 32.44 27.40
N LEU A 460 19.84 32.19 26.31
CA LEU A 460 19.90 30.96 25.51
C LEU A 460 21.18 30.84 24.64
N LEU A 461 21.80 31.96 24.27
CA LEU A 461 23.09 32.01 23.56
C LEU A 461 24.23 31.32 24.32
N ASN A 462 24.11 31.22 25.66
CA ASN A 462 25.11 30.59 26.53
C ASN A 462 24.70 29.18 26.99
N SER A 463 23.60 28.62 26.49
CA SER A 463 23.20 27.25 26.81
C SER A 463 24.23 26.26 26.28
N THR A 464 24.66 25.35 27.14
CA THR A 464 25.56 24.24 26.77
C THR A 464 24.93 23.32 25.75
N ILE A 465 23.60 23.18 25.74
CA ILE A 465 22.86 22.33 24.80
C ILE A 465 22.86 22.95 23.41
N PHE A 466 22.66 24.26 23.31
CA PHE A 466 22.69 24.99 22.03
C PHE A 466 24.08 24.91 21.39
N LEU A 467 25.14 25.14 22.17
CA LEU A 467 26.53 25.03 21.70
C LEU A 467 26.89 23.59 21.28
N HIS A 468 26.37 22.59 22.00
CA HIS A 468 26.56 21.17 21.67
C HIS A 468 25.88 20.80 20.35
N VAL A 469 24.62 21.19 20.15
CA VAL A 469 23.89 20.92 18.89
C VAL A 469 24.55 21.63 17.70
N GLN A 470 25.05 22.85 17.86
CA GLN A 470 25.84 23.53 16.83
C GLN A 470 27.12 22.76 16.50
N ALA A 471 27.81 22.20 17.49
CA ALA A 471 28.98 21.36 17.27
C ALA A 471 28.64 20.09 16.48
N ILE A 472 27.56 19.39 16.84
CA ILE A 472 27.07 18.22 16.09
C ILE A 472 26.77 18.59 14.63
N LEU A 473 26.10 19.72 14.37
CA LEU A 473 25.80 20.18 13.00
C LEU A 473 27.08 20.46 12.20
N VAL A 474 28.12 21.02 12.83
CA VAL A 474 29.42 21.25 12.19
C VAL A 474 30.14 19.93 11.90
N GLU A 475 30.14 18.97 12.83
CA GLU A 475 30.74 17.65 12.63
C GLU A 475 30.00 16.84 11.55
N MET A 476 28.67 16.88 11.54
CA MET A 476 27.87 16.28 10.47
C MET A 476 28.19 16.89 9.10
N ALA A 477 28.33 18.21 9.03
CA ALA A 477 28.70 18.90 7.80
C ALA A 477 30.13 18.58 7.34
N SER A 478 31.08 18.34 8.26
CA SER A 478 32.45 17.95 7.88
C SER A 478 32.53 16.51 7.42
N ASP A 479 31.83 15.60 8.11
CA ASP A 479 32.01 14.17 7.93
C ASP A 479 31.11 13.63 6.81
N HIS A 480 29.92 14.23 6.60
CA HIS A 480 28.88 13.71 5.71
C HIS A 480 28.38 14.78 4.72
N ARG A 481 29.05 14.86 3.57
CA ARG A 481 28.76 15.86 2.51
C ARG A 481 27.32 15.85 1.99
N GLY A 482 26.69 14.68 1.97
CA GLY A 482 25.29 14.52 1.53
C GLY A 482 24.26 15.21 2.42
N LEU A 483 24.62 15.62 3.64
CA LEU A 483 23.74 16.32 4.57
C LEU A 483 23.81 17.85 4.45
N VAL A 484 24.80 18.38 3.73
CA VAL A 484 25.02 19.84 3.63
C VAL A 484 23.80 20.59 3.06
N PRO A 485 23.09 20.07 2.03
CA PRO A 485 21.83 20.68 1.58
C PRO A 485 20.74 20.68 2.66
N VAL A 486 20.64 19.64 3.48
CA VAL A 486 19.67 19.54 4.60
C VAL A 486 20.00 20.56 5.68
N ILE A 487 21.28 20.74 6.01
CA ILE A 487 21.73 21.75 6.96
C ILE A 487 21.44 23.16 6.43
N SER A 488 21.61 23.39 5.13
CA SER A 488 21.26 24.66 4.48
C SER A 488 19.75 24.93 4.57
N GLU A 489 18.90 23.95 4.26
CA GLU A 489 17.45 24.07 4.36
C GLU A 489 16.97 24.24 5.81
N PHE A 490 17.56 23.49 6.74
CA PHE A 490 17.35 23.66 8.17
C PHE A 490 17.64 25.09 8.63
N THR A 491 18.75 25.66 8.16
CA THR A 491 19.14 27.05 8.47
C THR A 491 18.18 28.05 7.82
N ASN A 492 17.71 27.80 6.60
CA ASN A 492 16.71 28.64 5.92
C ASN A 492 15.40 28.72 6.73
N ARG A 493 14.94 27.60 7.28
CA ARG A 493 13.72 27.56 8.10
C ARG A 493 13.85 28.38 9.38
N LEU A 494 15.02 28.37 10.02
CA LEU A 494 15.30 29.22 11.18
C LEU A 494 15.33 30.71 10.80
N LEU A 495 15.97 31.05 9.67
CA LEU A 495 16.07 32.42 9.18
C LEU A 495 14.73 33.00 8.67
N ALA A 496 13.84 32.15 8.16
CA ALA A 496 12.51 32.55 7.69
C ALA A 496 11.56 32.98 8.84
N CYS A 497 11.87 32.60 10.09
CA CYS A 497 11.07 32.95 11.25
C CYS A 497 11.69 34.14 12.01
N ASN A 498 10.95 35.24 12.15
CA ASN A 498 11.43 36.45 12.85
C ASN A 498 11.88 36.20 14.30
N LEU A 499 11.27 35.24 15.01
CA LEU A 499 11.64 34.91 16.39
C LEU A 499 12.89 34.02 16.48
N HIS A 500 13.15 33.18 15.47
CA HIS A 500 14.26 32.22 15.46
C HIS A 500 15.40 32.63 14.53
N GLN A 501 15.29 33.78 13.85
CA GLN A 501 16.31 34.34 12.97
C GLN A 501 17.68 34.43 13.65
N TRP A 502 17.72 34.84 14.92
CA TRP A 502 18.96 34.92 15.70
C TRP A 502 19.68 33.56 15.79
N ALA A 503 18.95 32.45 15.92
CA ALA A 503 19.52 31.11 16.04
C ALA A 503 20.12 30.66 14.70
N GLY A 504 19.44 30.98 13.58
CA GLY A 504 19.97 30.78 12.23
C GLY A 504 21.24 31.60 11.97
N GLU A 505 21.27 32.86 12.39
CA GLU A 505 22.46 33.72 12.27
C GLU A 505 23.64 33.22 13.10
N GLN A 506 23.40 32.76 14.34
CA GLN A 506 24.46 32.15 15.15
C GLN A 506 24.98 30.86 14.55
N LEU A 507 24.10 29.99 14.03
CA LEU A 507 24.50 28.77 13.36
C LEU A 507 25.39 29.07 12.13
N LEU A 508 25.03 30.06 11.32
CA LEU A 508 25.86 30.50 10.19
C LEU A 508 27.23 31.04 10.65
N ARG A 509 27.28 31.78 11.76
CA ARG A 509 28.55 32.24 12.35
C ARG A 509 29.43 31.08 12.81
N THR A 510 28.84 30.08 13.46
CA THR A 510 29.58 28.88 13.90
C THR A 510 30.06 28.05 12.70
N LEU A 511 29.28 27.96 11.62
CA LEU A 511 29.71 27.33 10.37
C LEU A 511 30.87 28.10 9.72
N ASP A 512 30.82 29.44 9.67
CA ASP A 512 31.93 30.26 9.19
C ASP A 512 33.21 30.06 10.04
N GLU A 513 33.07 30.01 11.36
CA GLU A 513 34.20 29.88 12.29
C GLU A 513 34.83 28.48 12.33
N ARG A 514 34.02 27.43 12.34
CA ARG A 514 34.48 26.06 12.62
C ARG A 514 34.46 25.12 11.43
N LEU A 515 33.60 25.35 10.42
CA LEU A 515 33.51 24.48 9.24
C LEU A 515 34.44 24.96 8.13
N LEU A 516 34.43 26.25 7.76
CA LEU A 516 35.22 26.75 6.61
C LEU A 516 36.73 26.46 6.71
N PRO A 517 37.39 26.55 7.89
CA PRO A 517 38.81 26.21 7.99
C PRO A 517 39.13 24.72 7.79
N ARG A 518 38.13 23.83 7.92
CA ARG A 518 38.30 22.37 7.78
C ARG A 518 38.11 21.87 6.34
N LEU A 519 37.67 22.73 5.42
CA LEU A 519 37.38 22.36 4.04
C LEU A 519 38.63 22.48 3.15
N GLU A 520 38.93 21.40 2.41
CA GLU A 520 40.00 21.40 1.41
C GLU A 520 39.48 21.90 0.04
N PRO A 521 40.24 22.74 -0.69
CA PRO A 521 39.87 23.19 -2.02
C PRO A 521 39.99 22.03 -3.04
N GLY A 522 39.00 21.91 -3.93
CA GLY A 522 38.91 20.90 -4.98
C GLY A 522 37.47 20.71 -5.50
N TYR A 523 37.25 19.80 -6.44
CA TYR A 523 35.93 19.61 -7.07
C TYR A 523 34.81 19.19 -6.10
N GLN A 524 35.17 18.69 -4.92
CA GLN A 524 34.24 18.23 -3.88
C GLN A 524 33.60 19.38 -3.09
N LEU A 525 34.12 20.61 -3.24
CA LEU A 525 33.60 21.80 -2.58
C LEU A 525 32.21 22.22 -3.11
N ALA A 526 31.81 21.73 -4.28
CA ALA A 526 30.53 22.06 -4.90
C ALA A 526 29.30 21.72 -4.04
N SER A 527 29.37 20.70 -3.19
CA SER A 527 28.27 20.34 -2.27
C SER A 527 28.02 21.39 -1.18
N TYR A 528 28.98 22.28 -0.93
CA TYR A 528 28.89 23.33 0.10
C TYR A 528 28.45 24.69 -0.46
N TYR A 529 28.33 24.85 -1.78
CA TYR A 529 27.92 26.12 -2.39
C TYR A 529 26.55 26.65 -1.94
N PRO A 530 25.51 25.81 -1.71
CA PRO A 530 24.26 26.31 -1.14
C PRO A 530 24.46 26.96 0.23
N LEU A 531 25.35 26.42 1.06
CA LEU A 531 25.67 26.96 2.38
C LEU A 531 26.49 28.26 2.25
N PHE A 532 27.43 28.33 1.30
CA PHE A 532 28.22 29.53 1.04
C PHE A 532 27.38 30.69 0.50
N GLU A 533 26.42 30.40 -0.36
CA GLU A 533 25.47 31.40 -0.83
C GLU A 533 24.65 31.98 0.33
N LYS A 534 24.26 31.15 1.30
CA LYS A 534 23.55 31.61 2.51
C LYS A 534 24.42 32.42 3.46
N ILE A 535 25.68 32.04 3.64
CA ILE A 535 26.65 32.88 4.37
C ILE A 535 26.77 34.25 3.66
N ALA A 536 26.87 34.26 2.32
CA ALA A 536 26.98 35.48 1.51
C ALA A 536 25.71 36.35 1.44
N GLN A 537 24.53 35.78 1.70
CA GLN A 537 23.26 36.51 1.80
C GLN A 537 23.12 37.22 3.16
N ASN A 538 23.81 36.74 4.20
CA ASN A 538 23.60 37.20 5.57
C ASN A 538 24.54 38.36 5.95
N GLU A 539 23.97 39.51 6.26
CA GLU A 539 24.74 40.73 6.57
C GLU A 539 25.53 40.66 7.89
N THR A 540 25.15 39.78 8.82
CA THR A 540 25.72 39.73 10.19
C THR A 540 26.92 38.78 10.33
N VAL A 541 27.23 38.00 9.28
CA VAL A 541 28.33 37.01 9.27
C VAL A 541 29.56 37.58 8.55
N PRO A 542 30.79 37.43 9.10
CA PRO A 542 32.00 37.92 8.46
C PRO A 542 32.34 37.12 7.19
N GLN A 543 32.58 37.81 6.07
CA GLN A 543 32.77 37.17 4.75
C GLN A 543 34.23 36.87 4.38
N LEU A 544 35.20 37.33 5.17
CA LEU A 544 36.62 37.29 4.81
C LEU A 544 37.12 35.84 4.60
N ARG A 545 36.76 34.93 5.51
CA ARG A 545 37.16 33.51 5.46
C ARG A 545 36.57 32.80 4.23
N LEU A 546 35.32 33.10 3.90
CA LEU A 546 34.68 32.57 2.70
C LEU A 546 35.39 33.05 1.42
N ILE A 547 35.75 34.32 1.33
CA ILE A 547 36.48 34.87 0.17
C ILE A 547 37.88 34.24 0.04
N GLU A 548 38.59 34.04 1.14
CA GLU A 548 39.88 33.34 1.14
C GLU A 548 39.76 31.89 0.63
N LEU A 549 38.72 31.16 1.07
CA LEU A 549 38.45 29.79 0.61
C LEU A 549 38.11 29.76 -0.90
N LEU A 550 37.23 30.66 -1.37
CA LEU A 550 36.86 30.76 -2.78
C LEU A 550 38.07 31.16 -3.65
N THR A 551 38.97 31.98 -3.14
CA THR A 551 40.21 32.35 -3.84
C THR A 551 41.12 31.12 -4.00
N LYS A 552 41.31 30.33 -2.93
CA LYS A 552 42.06 29.06 -2.99
C LYS A 552 41.42 28.05 -3.94
N GLN A 553 40.08 27.99 -3.98
CA GLN A 553 39.31 27.15 -4.89
C GLN A 553 39.58 27.52 -6.36
N MET A 554 39.50 28.81 -6.72
CA MET A 554 39.75 29.25 -8.11
C MET A 554 41.17 28.92 -8.58
N VAL A 555 42.15 28.98 -7.68
CA VAL A 555 43.54 28.59 -7.98
C VAL A 555 43.65 27.07 -8.20
N SER A 556 42.95 26.23 -7.43
CA SER A 556 42.92 24.77 -7.65
C SER A 556 42.22 24.41 -8.96
N LEU A 557 41.05 24.99 -9.24
CA LEU A 557 40.31 24.75 -10.49
C LEU A 557 41.12 25.09 -11.75
N THR A 558 42.00 26.09 -11.66
CA THR A 558 42.90 26.48 -12.74
C THR A 558 44.05 25.48 -12.93
N LYS A 559 44.55 24.88 -11.84
CA LYS A 559 45.64 23.88 -11.87
C LYS A 559 45.17 22.50 -12.32
N ASP A 560 43.95 22.11 -11.95
CA ASP A 560 43.38 20.78 -12.20
C ASP A 560 42.59 20.70 -13.54
N HIS A 561 42.67 21.76 -14.35
CA HIS A 561 41.97 21.86 -15.64
C HIS A 561 42.63 20.98 -16.70
N GLY A 562 41.89 20.00 -17.21
CA GLY A 562 42.25 19.12 -18.32
C GLY A 562 41.05 18.79 -19.20
N PRO A 563 41.25 18.06 -20.32
CA PRO A 563 40.21 17.84 -21.35
C PRO A 563 38.95 17.12 -20.82
N ASP A 564 39.08 16.29 -19.78
CA ASP A 564 37.96 15.55 -19.17
C ASP A 564 37.26 16.33 -18.03
N THR A 565 37.85 17.44 -17.55
CA THR A 565 37.35 18.23 -16.40
C THR A 565 36.84 19.62 -16.78
N GLU A 566 36.84 19.98 -18.07
CA GLU A 566 36.45 21.31 -18.58
C GLU A 566 35.08 21.75 -18.06
N LEU A 567 34.03 20.94 -18.26
CA LEU A 567 32.66 21.22 -17.82
C LEU A 567 32.52 21.36 -16.28
N LYS A 568 33.29 20.56 -15.52
CA LYS A 568 33.28 20.61 -14.05
C LYS A 568 34.00 21.86 -13.53
N SER A 569 35.09 22.26 -14.18
CA SER A 569 35.79 23.50 -13.84
C SER A 569 34.94 24.73 -14.16
N TRP A 570 34.32 24.78 -15.35
CA TRP A 570 33.42 25.87 -15.76
C TRP A 570 32.24 26.05 -14.82
N SER A 571 31.52 24.97 -14.49
CA SER A 571 30.34 25.04 -13.61
C SER A 571 30.69 25.53 -12.20
N GLN A 572 31.80 25.07 -11.63
CA GLN A 572 32.27 25.54 -10.33
C GLN A 572 32.76 26.99 -10.37
N GLY A 573 33.52 27.37 -11.40
CA GLY A 573 33.94 28.75 -11.61
C GLY A 573 32.76 29.72 -11.73
N SER A 574 31.75 29.33 -12.51
CA SER A 574 30.50 30.11 -12.65
C SER A 574 29.75 30.26 -11.33
N LYS A 575 29.67 29.20 -10.51
CA LYS A 575 29.03 29.26 -9.18
C LYS A 575 29.80 30.15 -8.21
N VAL A 576 31.13 30.14 -8.21
CA VAL A 576 31.95 31.05 -7.37
C VAL A 576 31.70 32.51 -7.75
N VAL A 577 31.66 32.85 -9.04
CA VAL A 577 31.33 34.21 -9.51
C VAL A 577 29.88 34.58 -9.15
N GLY A 578 28.96 33.61 -9.18
CA GLY A 578 27.60 33.76 -8.66
C GLY A 578 27.55 34.14 -7.18
N ILE A 579 28.33 33.47 -6.33
CA ILE A 579 28.43 33.81 -4.89
C ILE A 579 29.01 35.22 -4.71
N CYS A 580 30.03 35.61 -5.49
CA CYS A 580 30.56 36.98 -5.49
C CYS A 580 29.48 38.02 -5.84
N ARG A 581 28.60 37.70 -6.79
CA ARG A 581 27.46 38.55 -7.16
C ARG A 581 26.44 38.68 -6.03
N VAL A 582 26.18 37.59 -5.29
CA VAL A 582 25.32 37.61 -4.10
C VAL A 582 25.93 38.50 -3.01
N MET A 583 27.25 38.41 -2.76
CA MET A 583 27.94 39.28 -1.81
C MET A 583 27.81 40.77 -2.18
N LEU A 584 27.92 41.11 -3.47
CA LEU A 584 27.73 42.47 -3.98
C LEU A 584 26.30 43.00 -3.81
N LYS A 585 25.30 42.11 -3.79
CA LYS A 585 23.88 42.45 -3.61
C LYS A 585 23.56 42.79 -2.16
N HIS A 586 24.09 42.02 -1.20
CA HIS A 586 23.67 42.05 0.20
C HIS A 586 24.62 42.82 1.15
N HIS A 587 25.93 42.91 0.88
CA HIS A 587 26.86 43.55 1.82
C HIS A 587 27.15 45.02 1.54
N HIS A 588 27.25 45.80 2.63
CA HIS A 588 27.42 47.25 2.62
C HIS A 588 28.86 47.73 2.93
N SER A 589 29.78 46.81 3.29
CA SER A 589 31.08 47.15 3.87
C SER A 589 32.20 47.25 2.83
N SER A 590 32.95 48.37 2.86
CA SER A 590 34.16 48.57 2.06
C SER A 590 35.25 47.52 2.34
N HIS A 591 35.24 46.91 3.53
CA HIS A 591 36.21 45.91 3.93
C HIS A 591 36.10 44.60 3.14
N ILE A 592 34.94 44.30 2.56
CA ILE A 592 34.70 43.09 1.75
C ILE A 592 35.09 43.34 0.29
N PHE A 593 35.01 44.58 -0.19
CA PHE A 593 35.24 44.93 -1.58
C PHE A 593 36.69 44.77 -2.03
N LEU A 594 37.67 44.99 -1.15
CA LEU A 594 39.09 44.81 -1.48
C LEU A 594 39.48 43.32 -1.62
N PRO A 595 39.15 42.42 -0.67
CA PRO A 595 39.34 40.99 -0.88
C PRO A 595 38.56 40.43 -2.09
N LEU A 596 37.34 40.90 -2.30
CA LEU A 596 36.49 40.47 -3.40
C LEU A 596 37.04 40.91 -4.77
N SER A 597 37.59 42.13 -4.88
CA SER A 597 38.22 42.60 -6.11
C SER A 597 39.47 41.79 -6.45
N HIS A 598 40.29 41.42 -5.45
CA HIS A 598 41.44 40.54 -5.64
C HIS A 598 41.04 39.16 -6.17
N LEU A 599 39.96 38.56 -5.62
CA LEU A 599 39.42 37.31 -6.14
C LEU A 599 38.99 37.46 -7.61
N LEU A 600 38.21 38.50 -7.94
CA LEU A 600 37.73 38.74 -9.31
C LEU A 600 38.88 38.98 -10.30
N VAL A 601 39.90 39.76 -9.92
CA VAL A 601 41.08 39.99 -10.76
C VAL A 601 41.82 38.68 -11.00
N LEU A 602 42.06 37.88 -9.96
CA LEU A 602 42.71 36.58 -10.09
C LEU A 602 41.94 35.65 -11.05
N THR A 603 40.60 35.66 -11.01
CA THR A 603 39.79 34.86 -11.94
C THR A 603 39.89 35.35 -13.39
N ILE A 604 40.02 36.66 -13.62
CA ILE A 604 40.18 37.23 -14.97
C ILE A 604 41.55 36.86 -15.57
N GLU A 605 42.60 36.83 -14.75
CA GLU A 605 43.97 36.60 -15.21
C GLU A 605 44.29 35.11 -15.41
N SER A 606 43.75 34.24 -14.55
CA SER A 606 44.22 32.86 -14.45
C SER A 606 43.24 31.78 -14.93
N PHE A 607 41.92 32.00 -14.87
CA PHE A 607 40.94 30.94 -15.10
C PHE A 607 40.83 30.52 -16.57
N PRO A 608 40.87 29.26 -17.00
CA PRO A 608 41.01 28.89 -18.43
C PRO A 608 39.83 29.30 -19.33
N ASP A 609 38.60 29.28 -18.80
CA ASP A 609 37.38 29.55 -19.57
C ASP A 609 37.10 31.05 -19.81
N LEU A 610 36.64 31.40 -21.01
CA LEU A 610 36.37 32.78 -21.42
C LEU A 610 35.10 33.36 -20.78
N GLU A 611 34.03 32.58 -20.63
CA GLU A 611 32.76 33.06 -20.08
C GLU A 611 32.91 33.43 -18.60
N VAL A 612 33.57 32.58 -17.81
CA VAL A 612 33.81 32.85 -16.38
C VAL A 612 34.67 34.11 -16.20
N ARG A 613 35.69 34.32 -17.05
CA ARG A 613 36.50 35.56 -17.06
C ARG A 613 35.66 36.80 -17.38
N ASP A 614 34.78 36.70 -18.37
CA ASP A 614 33.95 37.82 -18.79
C ASP A 614 32.90 38.18 -17.73
N HIS A 615 32.29 37.19 -17.08
CA HIS A 615 31.41 37.40 -15.92
C HIS A 615 32.15 38.05 -14.75
N ALA A 616 33.35 37.59 -14.44
CA ALA A 616 34.19 38.21 -13.40
C ALA A 616 34.56 39.65 -13.74
N ARG A 617 34.86 39.95 -15.02
CA ARG A 617 35.14 41.31 -15.50
C ARG A 617 33.93 42.23 -15.38
N ILE A 618 32.73 41.72 -15.65
CA ILE A 618 31.47 42.46 -15.47
C ILE A 618 31.26 42.74 -13.98
N CYS A 619 31.42 41.75 -13.10
CA CYS A 619 31.35 41.92 -11.64
C CYS A 619 32.35 42.95 -11.11
N LEU A 620 33.59 42.91 -11.60
CA LEU A 620 34.64 43.88 -11.20
C LEU A 620 34.31 45.30 -11.66
N ARG A 621 33.83 45.48 -12.90
CA ARG A 621 33.39 46.78 -13.41
C ARG A 621 32.17 47.31 -12.66
N MET A 622 31.24 46.44 -12.30
CA MET A 622 30.08 46.80 -11.48
C MET A 622 30.52 47.29 -10.08
N LEU A 623 31.49 46.62 -9.46
CA LEU A 623 32.05 47.00 -8.17
C LEU A 623 32.81 48.35 -8.24
N SER A 624 33.54 48.63 -9.32
CA SER A 624 34.35 49.86 -9.45
C SER A 624 33.58 51.07 -9.97
N CYS A 625 32.55 50.87 -10.79
CA CYS A 625 31.92 51.95 -11.57
C CYS A 625 30.49 52.31 -11.14
N VAL A 626 29.83 51.50 -10.29
CA VAL A 626 28.43 51.74 -9.90
C VAL A 626 28.32 52.04 -8.40
N PRO A 627 27.73 53.19 -7.99
CA PRO A 627 27.52 53.49 -6.58
C PRO A 627 26.53 52.48 -5.95
N GLY A 628 26.83 51.96 -4.76
CA GLY A 628 26.21 50.75 -4.20
C GLY A 628 24.67 50.72 -4.16
N LYS A 629 24.00 51.87 -4.02
CA LYS A 629 22.52 51.94 -4.08
C LYS A 629 21.96 51.67 -5.49
N LYS A 630 22.64 52.14 -6.55
CA LYS A 630 22.26 51.89 -7.96
C LYS A 630 22.63 50.48 -8.41
N LEU A 631 23.71 49.93 -7.88
CA LEU A 631 24.15 48.55 -8.16
C LEU A 631 23.07 47.54 -7.76
N ARG A 632 22.50 47.69 -6.57
CA ARG A 632 21.40 46.82 -6.11
C ARG A 632 20.13 46.93 -6.94
N HIS A 633 19.77 48.14 -7.38
CA HIS A 633 18.62 48.35 -8.26
C HIS A 633 18.84 47.69 -9.63
N LEU A 634 20.03 47.82 -10.22
CA LEU A 634 20.39 47.14 -11.48
C LEU A 634 20.38 45.61 -11.34
N MET A 635 20.78 45.09 -10.17
CA MET A 635 20.84 43.66 -9.92
C MET A 635 19.50 43.03 -9.49
N GLY A 636 18.52 43.82 -9.07
CA GLY A 636 17.16 43.36 -8.69
C GLY A 636 16.13 43.35 -9.82
N VAL A 637 16.39 44.02 -10.94
CA VAL A 637 15.47 44.11 -12.09
C VAL A 637 15.36 42.79 -12.88
N GLY A 638 16.27 41.83 -12.65
CA GLY A 638 16.23 40.51 -13.31
C GLY A 638 15.28 39.48 -12.68
N ASP A 639 14.75 39.72 -11.48
CA ASP A 639 13.94 38.74 -10.71
C ASP A 639 12.41 38.99 -10.78
N GLN A 640 11.94 39.96 -11.59
CA GLN A 640 10.51 40.09 -11.94
C GLN A 640 10.31 39.84 -13.44
N PRO A 641 9.41 38.93 -13.86
CA PRO A 641 9.02 38.82 -15.26
C PRO A 641 8.27 40.11 -15.66
N SER A 642 8.95 41.01 -16.35
CA SER A 642 8.35 42.24 -16.85
C SER A 642 7.53 41.95 -18.10
N GLY A 643 6.21 42.14 -17.99
CA GLY A 643 5.49 43.00 -18.93
C GLY A 643 4.54 42.33 -19.92
N VAL A 644 3.28 42.14 -19.50
CA VAL A 644 2.14 42.64 -20.28
C VAL A 644 1.23 43.44 -19.33
N SER A 645 1.04 44.71 -19.64
CA SER A 645 0.33 45.73 -18.84
C SER A 645 -1.20 45.64 -18.96
N PRO A 646 -1.96 46.28 -18.04
CA PRO A 646 -3.36 45.96 -17.78
C PRO A 646 -4.33 46.85 -18.58
N SER A 647 -5.43 46.27 -19.04
CA SER A 647 -6.67 46.99 -19.31
C SER A 647 -7.88 46.12 -18.93
N LEU A 648 -8.81 46.72 -18.20
CA LEU A 648 -10.14 46.26 -17.76
C LEU A 648 -11.04 47.51 -17.86
N PRO A 649 -12.40 47.46 -17.84
CA PRO A 649 -13.31 46.31 -17.68
C PRO A 649 -14.58 46.33 -18.59
N GLY A 650 -15.39 45.26 -18.60
CA GLY A 650 -16.81 45.38 -19.02
C GLY A 650 -17.58 44.11 -19.42
N SER A 651 -18.48 43.68 -18.51
CA SER A 651 -19.86 43.21 -18.78
C SER A 651 -20.16 41.73 -19.13
N LEU A 652 -20.49 40.97 -18.06
CA LEU A 652 -21.80 40.36 -17.73
C LEU A 652 -22.37 39.14 -18.51
N PHE A 653 -22.77 38.16 -17.69
CA PHE A 653 -23.65 36.97 -17.86
C PHE A 653 -23.04 35.78 -18.62
N ASP A 654 -22.89 34.58 -18.05
CA ASP A 654 -23.88 33.78 -17.31
C ASP A 654 -23.28 32.97 -16.14
N ILE A 655 -24.10 32.76 -15.11
CA ILE A 655 -24.00 31.69 -14.11
C ILE A 655 -25.23 30.81 -14.37
N PRO A 656 -25.11 29.47 -14.50
CA PRO A 656 -25.24 28.52 -13.37
C PRO A 656 -24.19 27.39 -13.45
N SER A 657 -23.85 26.59 -12.45
CA SER A 657 -24.29 26.39 -11.07
C SER A 657 -23.33 25.39 -10.42
N GLN A 658 -23.46 25.24 -9.11
CA GLN A 658 -22.70 24.35 -8.23
C GLN A 658 -22.70 22.86 -8.65
N ARG A 659 -21.54 22.26 -8.34
CA ARG A 659 -21.16 20.84 -8.18
C ARG A 659 -22.31 19.84 -7.98
N PRO A 660 -22.03 18.57 -8.34
CA PRO A 660 -22.14 17.52 -7.33
C PRO A 660 -20.77 16.95 -7.01
N ALA A 661 -20.62 16.57 -5.74
CA ALA A 661 -19.56 15.72 -5.26
C ALA A 661 -19.35 14.52 -6.20
N GLN A 662 -18.11 14.25 -6.59
CA GLN A 662 -17.77 13.00 -7.24
C GLN A 662 -17.26 12.00 -6.22
N ASP A 663 -18.01 10.90 -6.22
CA ASP A 663 -17.82 9.62 -5.58
C ASP A 663 -16.38 9.12 -5.44
N SER A 664 -16.11 8.56 -4.28
CA SER A 664 -14.97 7.69 -3.98
C SER A 664 -15.09 6.32 -4.67
N LYS A 665 -15.19 6.29 -6.01
CA LYS A 665 -15.08 5.07 -6.84
C LYS A 665 -14.55 5.39 -8.24
N SER A 666 -13.28 5.77 -8.33
CA SER A 666 -12.56 5.85 -9.62
C SER A 666 -11.06 5.96 -9.34
N MET A 667 -10.41 4.85 -8.94
CA MET A 667 -8.97 4.75 -9.19
C MET A 667 -8.81 4.62 -10.71
N THR A 668 -8.32 5.68 -11.34
CA THR A 668 -7.90 5.69 -12.74
C THR A 668 -6.88 4.56 -12.96
N ASP A 669 -6.99 3.83 -14.06
CA ASP A 669 -6.19 2.62 -14.35
C ASP A 669 -4.68 2.83 -14.10
N LEU A 670 -4.13 2.13 -13.10
CA LEU A 670 -2.69 2.05 -12.79
C LEU A 670 -1.83 1.80 -14.05
N ALA A 671 -2.39 1.04 -15.00
CA ALA A 671 -1.78 0.66 -16.27
C ALA A 671 -1.48 1.84 -17.22
N SER A 672 -1.95 3.05 -16.91
CA SER A 672 -1.67 4.26 -17.69
C SER A 672 -0.32 4.90 -17.34
N TYR A 673 0.22 4.65 -16.15
CA TYR A 673 1.46 5.30 -15.66
C TYR A 673 2.45 4.35 -15.00
N ILE A 674 2.13 3.07 -14.77
CA ILE A 674 3.10 2.04 -14.36
C ILE A 674 3.21 1.02 -15.49
N HIS A 675 4.43 0.78 -15.97
CA HIS A 675 4.69 -0.07 -17.13
C HIS A 675 5.64 -1.21 -16.76
N LEU A 676 5.24 -2.43 -17.13
CA LEU A 676 6.08 -3.62 -17.12
C LEU A 676 6.16 -4.15 -18.55
N GLU A 677 7.32 -3.98 -19.18
CA GLU A 677 7.53 -4.28 -20.60
C GLU A 677 8.56 -5.40 -20.77
N ARG A 678 8.42 -6.22 -21.81
CA ARG A 678 9.41 -7.27 -22.12
C ARG A 678 10.64 -6.66 -22.82
N ILE A 679 11.84 -7.14 -22.49
CA ILE A 679 13.07 -6.68 -23.15
C ILE A 679 13.16 -7.20 -24.59
N VAL A 680 12.79 -8.46 -24.79
CA VAL A 680 12.75 -9.10 -26.11
C VAL A 680 11.29 -9.10 -26.59
N PRO A 681 10.97 -8.38 -27.68
CA PRO A 681 9.63 -8.41 -28.26
C PRO A 681 9.39 -9.75 -28.94
N LEU A 682 8.14 -10.22 -28.89
CA LEU A 682 7.71 -11.40 -29.62
C LEU A 682 7.71 -11.12 -31.13
N VAL A 683 7.95 -12.17 -31.90
CA VAL A 683 7.86 -12.12 -33.36
C VAL A 683 6.38 -12.02 -33.75
N VAL A 684 5.52 -12.77 -33.06
CA VAL A 684 4.06 -12.68 -33.22
C VAL A 684 3.53 -11.50 -32.40
N LYS A 685 3.20 -10.39 -33.07
CA LYS A 685 2.75 -9.14 -32.42
C LYS A 685 1.23 -9.06 -32.19
N GLN A 686 0.43 -9.82 -32.93
CA GLN A 686 -1.03 -9.81 -32.86
C GLN A 686 -1.56 -11.21 -33.21
N SER A 687 -2.20 -11.91 -32.25
CA SER A 687 -3.36 -12.79 -32.44
C SER A 687 -3.64 -13.64 -31.19
N TRP A 688 -4.69 -13.28 -30.44
CA TRP A 688 -5.49 -14.24 -29.66
C TRP A 688 -6.96 -13.97 -29.96
N ALA A 689 -7.34 -14.14 -31.22
CA ALA A 689 -8.74 -14.02 -31.62
C ALA A 689 -9.47 -15.36 -31.55
N LEU A 690 -9.30 -16.12 -30.47
CA LEU A 690 -10.17 -17.26 -30.15
C LEU A 690 -10.38 -17.38 -28.63
N THR A 691 -10.73 -16.27 -27.98
CA THR A 691 -11.72 -16.21 -26.88
C THR A 691 -11.72 -14.80 -26.33
N LEU A 692 -12.87 -14.11 -26.41
CA LEU A 692 -13.42 -13.19 -25.41
C LEU A 692 -14.77 -12.70 -25.97
N PRO A 693 -15.81 -12.54 -25.12
CA PRO A 693 -15.84 -11.31 -24.33
C PRO A 693 -16.37 -11.43 -22.88
N ASN A 694 -16.03 -10.38 -22.14
CA ASN A 694 -16.59 -9.86 -20.88
C ASN A 694 -15.85 -10.19 -19.58
N PHE A 695 -14.82 -9.39 -19.28
CA PHE A 695 -14.43 -9.11 -17.90
C PHE A 695 -14.39 -7.60 -17.66
N SER A 696 -15.46 -7.09 -17.05
CA SER A 696 -15.44 -5.88 -16.22
C SER A 696 -14.97 -6.28 -14.82
N VAL A 697 -13.82 -5.77 -14.39
CA VAL A 697 -13.27 -6.00 -13.05
C VAL A 697 -13.95 -5.03 -12.06
N GLN A 698 -14.72 -5.58 -11.13
CA GLN A 698 -14.86 -5.01 -9.78
C GLN A 698 -14.34 -6.05 -8.80
N SER A 699 -13.24 -5.71 -8.12
CA SER A 699 -12.70 -6.51 -7.02
C SER A 699 -13.47 -6.24 -5.73
N ARG A 700 -13.90 -7.31 -5.06
CA ARG A 700 -14.08 -7.35 -3.61
C ARG A 700 -13.47 -8.66 -3.06
N PRO A 701 -13.02 -8.63 -1.80
CA PRO A 701 -12.10 -9.61 -1.22
C PRO A 701 -12.80 -10.93 -0.91
N SER A 702 -11.99 -11.98 -0.71
CA SER A 702 -12.40 -13.36 -0.47
C SER A 702 -13.61 -13.50 0.46
N GLY A 703 -14.64 -14.18 -0.05
CA GLY A 703 -15.74 -14.75 0.71
C GLY A 703 -16.10 -16.08 0.07
N TYR A 704 -15.75 -17.16 0.76
CA TYR A 704 -16.08 -18.55 0.50
C TYR A 704 -17.45 -18.74 -0.18
N ILE A 705 -17.49 -19.50 -1.28
CA ILE A 705 -18.70 -20.24 -1.65
C ILE A 705 -18.64 -21.55 -0.88
N LEU A 706 -19.63 -21.70 0.01
CA LEU A 706 -19.91 -22.88 0.79
C LEU A 706 -20.09 -24.12 -0.09
N SER A 707 -19.17 -25.03 0.13
CA SER A 707 -19.29 -26.49 0.23
C SER A 707 -20.70 -27.07 0.10
N ILE A 708 -20.86 -28.01 -0.83
CA ILE A 708 -21.82 -29.10 -0.66
C ILE A 708 -21.27 -29.99 0.46
N GLN A 709 -22.11 -30.14 1.47
CA GLN A 709 -21.92 -30.69 2.81
C GLN A 709 -21.28 -32.09 2.85
N GLU A 710 -20.18 -32.22 3.60
CA GLU A 710 -19.70 -33.50 4.12
C GLU A 710 -20.67 -34.01 5.20
N VAL A 711 -21.24 -35.19 4.98
CA VAL A 711 -21.76 -36.05 6.05
C VAL A 711 -20.70 -37.09 6.33
N SER A 712 -20.22 -37.13 7.57
CA SER A 712 -19.32 -38.15 8.08
C SER A 712 -20.05 -39.49 8.25
N SER A 713 -19.47 -40.58 7.72
CA SER A 713 -19.52 -41.90 8.35
C SER A 713 -18.52 -42.88 7.71
N THR A 714 -18.12 -43.82 8.57
CA THR A 714 -17.05 -44.83 8.59
C THR A 714 -17.07 -45.90 7.46
N PRO A 715 -16.02 -46.74 7.34
CA PRO A 715 -15.63 -47.42 6.09
C PRO A 715 -16.36 -48.75 5.86
N SER A 716 -16.61 -49.10 4.59
CA SER A 716 -16.79 -50.49 4.15
C SER A 716 -16.75 -50.60 2.62
N GLU A 717 -16.50 -51.82 2.17
CA GLU A 717 -16.10 -52.32 0.86
C GLU A 717 -17.14 -52.20 -0.28
N GLN A 718 -16.60 -52.24 -1.50
CA GLN A 718 -17.16 -52.74 -2.77
C GLN A 718 -18.57 -52.28 -3.22
N GLU A 719 -18.63 -51.47 -4.29
CA GLU A 719 -18.91 -51.95 -5.66
C GLU A 719 -18.87 -50.79 -6.68
N LYS A 720 -18.13 -51.01 -7.77
CA LYS A 720 -18.15 -50.21 -9.02
C LYS A 720 -19.45 -50.54 -9.77
N PRO A 721 -20.05 -49.62 -10.55
CA PRO A 721 -19.67 -49.60 -11.97
C PRO A 721 -19.77 -48.26 -12.73
N THR A 722 -18.84 -48.15 -13.70
CA THR A 722 -18.95 -47.61 -15.07
C THR A 722 -19.31 -46.14 -15.33
N GLY A 723 -18.27 -45.33 -15.59
CA GLY A 723 -18.29 -44.25 -16.58
C GLY A 723 -17.78 -44.75 -17.95
N PRO A 724 -18.06 -44.03 -19.05
CA PRO A 724 -17.93 -44.52 -20.41
C PRO A 724 -16.47 -44.61 -20.86
N THR A 725 -16.20 -45.72 -21.53
CA THR A 725 -14.93 -46.25 -21.99
C THR A 725 -14.41 -45.49 -23.21
N ILE A 726 -13.29 -44.79 -23.07
CA ILE A 726 -12.30 -44.69 -24.16
C ILE A 726 -11.09 -45.45 -23.68
N GLU A 727 -10.76 -46.48 -24.45
CA GLU A 727 -9.93 -47.60 -24.09
C GLU A 727 -8.55 -47.18 -23.59
N ARG A 728 -8.31 -47.54 -22.34
CA ARG A 728 -6.98 -47.82 -21.81
C ARG A 728 -6.39 -48.95 -22.66
N ILE A 729 -5.76 -48.62 -23.79
CA ILE A 729 -4.82 -49.53 -24.42
C ILE A 729 -3.68 -49.66 -23.39
N GLY A 730 -3.70 -50.76 -22.64
CA GLY A 730 -2.53 -51.15 -21.88
C GLY A 730 -1.40 -51.32 -22.88
N TYR A 731 -0.37 -50.49 -22.79
CA TYR A 731 0.92 -50.86 -23.32
C TYR A 731 1.45 -51.98 -22.41
N THR A 732 0.97 -53.19 -22.67
CA THR A 732 1.78 -54.38 -22.45
C THR A 732 3.14 -54.10 -23.07
N GLN A 733 4.18 -54.29 -22.29
CA GLN A 733 5.57 -54.30 -22.74
C GLN A 733 5.70 -55.46 -23.74
N GLU A 734 5.28 -55.24 -24.99
CA GLU A 734 5.28 -56.25 -26.03
C GLU A 734 6.73 -56.40 -26.50
N THR A 735 7.35 -57.49 -26.06
CA THR A 735 8.67 -57.92 -26.49
C THR A 735 8.68 -58.25 -27.98
N LEU A 736 9.63 -57.63 -28.70
CA LEU A 736 10.28 -58.12 -29.92
C LEU A 736 9.37 -58.41 -31.13
N ARG A 737 9.32 -57.48 -32.09
CA ARG A 737 9.15 -57.82 -33.51
C ARG A 737 10.48 -57.65 -34.23
N VAL A 738 10.69 -58.45 -35.28
CA VAL A 738 11.83 -58.34 -36.18
C VAL A 738 11.90 -56.90 -36.69
N MET A 739 12.88 -56.16 -36.20
CA MET A 739 13.17 -54.81 -36.66
C MET A 739 14.19 -54.92 -37.79
N ASP A 740 14.03 -54.08 -38.80
CA ASP A 740 15.11 -53.78 -39.73
C ASP A 740 16.29 -53.16 -38.97
N ALA A 741 17.51 -53.36 -39.47
CA ALA A 741 18.72 -52.82 -38.82
C ALA A 741 18.63 -51.31 -38.60
N LYS A 742 17.96 -50.60 -39.53
CA LYS A 742 17.70 -49.16 -39.48
C LYS A 742 16.76 -48.77 -38.34
N GLY A 743 15.63 -49.46 -38.15
CA GLY A 743 14.72 -49.17 -37.04
C GLY A 743 15.37 -49.40 -35.67
N ALA A 744 16.22 -50.44 -35.54
CA ALA A 744 16.94 -50.73 -34.31
C ALA A 744 17.94 -49.61 -33.94
N GLU A 745 18.64 -49.07 -34.94
CA GLU A 745 19.54 -47.91 -34.80
C GLU A 745 18.77 -46.65 -34.39
N THR A 746 17.64 -46.35 -35.05
CA THR A 746 16.75 -45.23 -34.69
C THR A 746 16.28 -45.33 -33.24
N LEU A 747 15.83 -46.51 -32.78
CA LEU A 747 15.44 -46.70 -31.38
C LEU A 747 16.59 -46.56 -30.39
N GLN A 748 17.79 -47.01 -30.74
CA GLN A 748 18.96 -46.88 -29.88
C GLN A 748 19.32 -45.42 -29.64
N ILE A 749 19.25 -44.59 -30.69
CA ILE A 749 19.47 -43.14 -30.61
C ILE A 749 18.39 -42.48 -29.73
N LEU A 750 17.11 -42.80 -29.95
CA LEU A 750 16.00 -42.22 -29.17
C LEU A 750 16.04 -42.63 -27.69
N ARG A 751 16.32 -43.90 -27.37
CA ARG A 751 16.47 -44.36 -25.98
C ARG A 751 17.64 -43.66 -25.28
N ARG A 752 18.76 -43.47 -25.98
CA ARG A 752 19.91 -42.72 -25.46
C ARG A 752 19.54 -41.26 -25.19
N TYR A 753 18.75 -40.64 -26.05
CA TYR A 753 18.30 -39.26 -25.90
C TYR A 753 17.31 -39.07 -24.73
N PHE A 754 16.21 -39.84 -24.69
CA PHE A 754 15.18 -39.69 -23.63
C PHE A 754 15.68 -40.04 -22.23
N ALA A 755 16.68 -40.92 -22.12
CA ALA A 755 17.35 -41.19 -20.84
C ALA A 755 18.07 -39.95 -20.27
N CYS A 756 18.46 -38.99 -21.13
CA CYS A 756 19.08 -37.73 -20.74
C CYS A 756 18.06 -36.61 -20.46
N VAL A 757 16.81 -36.75 -20.89
CA VAL A 757 15.74 -35.76 -20.66
C VAL A 757 15.16 -35.97 -19.25
N PRO A 758 15.28 -34.99 -18.33
CA PRO A 758 14.71 -35.09 -16.99
C PRO A 758 13.17 -35.16 -17.00
N ASP A 759 12.59 -35.81 -16.00
CA ASP A 759 11.13 -35.80 -15.78
C ASP A 759 10.66 -34.46 -15.18
N TYR A 760 10.49 -33.45 -16.04
CA TYR A 760 10.05 -32.11 -15.64
C TYR A 760 8.61 -32.03 -15.12
N LEU A 761 7.81 -33.09 -15.28
CA LEU A 761 6.44 -33.15 -14.76
C LEU A 761 6.41 -33.48 -13.25
N HIS A 762 7.24 -34.42 -12.81
CA HIS A 762 7.23 -34.95 -11.43
C HIS A 762 8.39 -34.47 -10.55
N SER A 763 9.37 -33.75 -11.10
CA SER A 763 10.49 -33.14 -10.36
C SER A 763 10.49 -31.61 -10.49
N SER A 764 11.53 -30.91 -10.02
CA SER A 764 11.65 -29.45 -10.17
C SER A 764 11.50 -29.06 -11.64
N GLY A 765 10.43 -28.32 -11.97
CA GLY A 765 10.09 -27.97 -13.35
C GLY A 765 11.19 -27.18 -14.04
N LEU A 766 11.27 -27.30 -15.37
CA LEU A 766 12.18 -26.48 -16.18
C LEU A 766 11.72 -25.02 -16.11
N LYS A 767 12.64 -24.10 -15.78
CA LYS A 767 12.33 -22.68 -15.64
C LYS A 767 12.71 -21.89 -16.89
N ILE A 768 11.71 -21.44 -17.65
CA ILE A 768 11.87 -20.44 -18.72
C ILE A 768 11.92 -19.06 -18.08
N ARG A 769 12.82 -18.19 -18.56
CA ARG A 769 13.02 -16.84 -18.00
C ARG A 769 12.64 -15.78 -19.03
N ILE A 770 11.65 -14.95 -18.70
CA ILE A 770 11.28 -13.78 -19.51
C ILE A 770 11.79 -12.52 -18.81
N PRO A 771 12.80 -11.85 -19.38
CA PRO A 771 13.30 -10.60 -18.82
C PRO A 771 12.42 -9.42 -19.20
N CYS A 772 12.10 -8.59 -18.21
CA CYS A 772 11.21 -7.45 -18.27
C CYS A 772 11.84 -6.20 -17.63
N THR A 773 11.43 -5.03 -18.09
CA THR A 773 11.75 -3.71 -17.53
C THR A 773 10.52 -3.14 -16.84
N PHE A 774 10.67 -2.79 -15.56
CA PHE A 774 9.64 -2.16 -14.74
C PHE A 774 9.97 -0.68 -14.57
N ARG A 775 9.03 0.21 -14.93
CA ARG A 775 9.15 1.68 -14.85
C ARG A 775 7.81 2.33 -14.52
N PHE A 776 7.83 3.59 -14.10
CA PHE A 776 6.59 4.38 -13.95
C PHE A 776 6.81 5.86 -14.24
N ASP A 777 5.76 6.52 -14.74
CA ASP A 777 5.81 7.89 -15.23
C ASP A 777 5.49 8.89 -14.11
N SER A 778 6.32 9.93 -13.97
CA SER A 778 6.22 10.89 -12.85
C SER A 778 5.05 11.87 -12.93
N GLU A 779 4.73 12.43 -14.10
CA GLU A 779 3.65 13.42 -14.29
C GLU A 779 2.24 12.87 -14.00
N PRO A 780 1.78 11.79 -14.65
CA PRO A 780 0.46 11.22 -14.37
C PRO A 780 0.35 10.72 -12.93
N PHE A 781 1.45 10.22 -12.35
CA PHE A 781 1.48 9.85 -10.93
C PHE A 781 1.24 11.06 -10.01
N LYS A 782 1.91 12.20 -10.25
CA LYS A 782 1.68 13.44 -9.50
C LYS A 782 0.26 13.98 -9.66
N HIS A 783 -0.34 13.86 -10.84
CA HIS A 783 -1.70 14.37 -11.07
C HIS A 783 -2.77 13.56 -10.32
N VAL A 784 -2.55 12.26 -10.08
CA VAL A 784 -3.50 11.40 -9.37
C VAL A 784 -3.25 11.39 -7.85
N TRP A 785 -2.00 11.51 -7.43
CA TRP A 785 -1.59 11.32 -6.02
C TRP A 785 -0.99 12.56 -5.35
N GLY A 786 -0.74 13.63 -6.10
CA GLY A 786 -0.20 14.90 -5.61
C GLY A 786 -1.26 15.75 -4.93
N SER A 787 -0.86 16.48 -3.90
CA SER A 787 -1.71 17.50 -3.26
C SER A 787 -1.71 18.76 -4.13
N ASP A 788 -2.87 19.27 -4.52
CA ASP A 788 -3.03 20.53 -5.25
C ASP A 788 -2.40 21.71 -4.49
N LEU A 789 -1.14 22.01 -4.76
CA LEU A 789 -0.49 23.27 -4.42
C LEU A 789 0.23 23.79 -5.67
N PRO A 790 -0.19 24.93 -6.24
CA PRO A 790 0.48 25.50 -7.39
C PRO A 790 1.75 26.20 -6.91
N VAL A 791 2.89 25.51 -6.97
CA VAL A 791 4.19 26.16 -6.82
C VAL A 791 4.67 26.54 -8.21
N SER A 792 4.45 27.81 -8.57
CA SER A 792 5.09 28.44 -9.72
C SER A 792 6.56 28.70 -9.37
N GLY A 793 7.50 28.05 -10.07
CA GLY A 793 8.92 28.32 -9.90
C GLY A 793 9.82 27.27 -10.52
N SER A 794 10.20 27.52 -11.77
CA SER A 794 11.35 26.98 -12.53
C SER A 794 12.54 26.46 -11.68
N ASP A 795 12.53 25.16 -11.33
CA ASP A 795 13.68 24.23 -11.40
C ASP A 795 13.16 22.77 -11.35
N GLY A 796 12.62 22.30 -12.48
CA GLY A 796 11.69 21.15 -12.56
C GLY A 796 12.32 19.76 -12.55
N ALA A 797 13.45 19.55 -11.89
CA ALA A 797 14.14 18.24 -11.85
C ALA A 797 14.09 17.51 -10.49
N ASP A 798 13.62 18.14 -9.41
CA ASP A 798 14.01 17.73 -8.04
C ASP A 798 12.92 17.10 -7.14
N GLU A 799 11.76 16.73 -7.68
CA GLU A 799 10.74 15.97 -6.95
C GLU A 799 10.15 14.87 -7.85
N LEU A 800 10.93 13.85 -8.22
CA LEU A 800 10.35 12.69 -8.90
C LEU A 800 9.75 11.76 -7.84
N PRO A 801 8.47 11.37 -7.97
CA PRO A 801 7.83 10.46 -7.01
C PRO A 801 8.57 9.12 -6.97
N ALA A 802 8.57 8.47 -5.80
CA ALA A 802 9.18 7.17 -5.56
C ALA A 802 8.16 6.11 -5.12
N LEU A 803 8.41 4.87 -5.53
CA LEU A 803 7.70 3.69 -5.03
C LEU A 803 8.65 2.81 -4.21
N TYR A 804 8.17 2.36 -3.05
CA TYR A 804 8.90 1.52 -2.12
C TYR A 804 8.23 0.15 -1.97
N ALA A 805 9.04 -0.87 -1.71
CA ALA A 805 8.58 -2.23 -1.42
C ALA A 805 7.56 -2.75 -2.45
N VAL A 806 7.87 -2.58 -3.74
CA VAL A 806 7.01 -3.01 -4.83
C VAL A 806 6.99 -4.54 -4.86
N VAL A 807 5.80 -5.11 -4.79
CA VAL A 807 5.53 -6.53 -4.95
C VAL A 807 4.75 -6.71 -6.24
N ILE A 808 5.34 -7.43 -7.20
CA ILE A 808 4.72 -7.79 -8.47
C ILE A 808 4.29 -9.25 -8.37
N ALA A 809 2.99 -9.50 -8.38
CA ALA A 809 2.41 -10.83 -8.32
C ALA A 809 1.81 -11.20 -9.69
N PHE A 810 2.04 -12.45 -10.09
CA PHE A 810 1.67 -12.96 -11.41
C PHE A 810 0.60 -14.05 -11.27
N SER A 811 -0.40 -14.01 -12.14
CA SER A 811 -1.35 -15.11 -12.36
C SER A 811 -1.40 -15.41 -13.85
N SER A 812 -1.56 -16.67 -14.24
CA SER A 812 -1.65 -17.03 -15.66
C SER A 812 -2.91 -17.80 -15.96
N SER A 813 -3.42 -17.57 -17.18
CA SER A 813 -4.54 -18.30 -17.78
C SER A 813 -4.14 -19.64 -18.41
N ALA A 814 -2.85 -19.85 -18.70
CA ALA A 814 -2.32 -21.09 -19.26
C ALA A 814 -1.73 -22.02 -18.19
N GLN A 815 -1.48 -23.27 -18.54
CA GLN A 815 -1.01 -24.32 -17.62
C GLN A 815 0.48 -24.16 -17.24
N PHE A 816 0.82 -23.07 -16.56
CA PHE A 816 2.12 -22.89 -15.93
C PHE A 816 2.08 -23.32 -14.46
N GLY A 817 3.23 -23.75 -13.92
CA GLY A 817 3.43 -23.91 -12.49
C GLY A 817 3.30 -22.57 -11.75
N LYS A 818 3.34 -22.61 -10.41
CA LYS A 818 3.22 -21.41 -9.58
C LYS A 818 4.34 -20.42 -9.89
N ILE A 819 3.98 -19.26 -10.45
CA ILE A 819 4.93 -18.19 -10.79
C ILE A 819 5.29 -17.42 -9.50
N PRO A 820 6.58 -17.31 -9.13
CA PRO A 820 6.99 -16.57 -7.93
C PRO A 820 6.79 -15.07 -8.11
N SER A 821 6.42 -14.36 -7.04
CA SER A 821 6.33 -12.90 -7.05
C SER A 821 7.71 -12.25 -7.11
N CYS A 822 7.80 -11.14 -7.82
CA CYS A 822 9.02 -10.33 -7.90
C CYS A 822 8.94 -9.16 -6.91
N HIS A 823 10.06 -8.83 -6.29
CA HIS A 823 10.16 -7.78 -5.29
C HIS A 823 11.17 -6.74 -5.76
N VAL A 824 10.72 -5.49 -5.94
CA VAL A 824 11.58 -4.34 -6.24
C VAL A 824 11.59 -3.44 -5.01
N PRO A 825 12.70 -3.36 -4.26
CA PRO A 825 12.76 -2.60 -3.01
C PRO A 825 12.46 -1.11 -3.20
N PHE A 826 12.89 -0.52 -4.31
CA PHE A 826 12.82 0.91 -4.58
C PHE A 826 12.89 1.21 -6.08
N ILE A 827 12.09 2.17 -6.55
CA ILE A 827 12.16 2.72 -7.92
C ILE A 827 11.72 4.20 -7.94
N LEU A 828 12.38 5.02 -8.76
CA LEU A 828 12.03 6.43 -9.00
C LEU A 828 11.21 6.60 -10.28
N GLY A 829 10.32 7.60 -10.29
CA GLY A 829 9.52 7.92 -11.46
C GLY A 829 10.37 8.50 -12.59
N GLU A 830 10.09 8.09 -13.82
CA GLU A 830 10.78 8.59 -15.02
C GLU A 830 10.33 10.04 -15.30
N PRO A 831 11.27 11.00 -15.50
CA PRO A 831 10.92 12.36 -15.88
C PRO A 831 10.30 12.40 -17.29
N PRO A 832 9.41 13.37 -17.59
CA PRO A 832 8.85 13.50 -18.94
C PRO A 832 10.00 13.75 -19.94
N GLY A 833 10.21 12.80 -20.84
CA GLY A 833 11.25 12.93 -21.86
C GLY A 833 10.93 14.10 -22.78
N SER A 834 11.76 15.16 -22.77
CA SER A 834 11.75 16.15 -23.83
C SER A 834 12.11 15.45 -25.13
N GLY A 835 11.16 15.33 -26.06
CA GLY A 835 11.29 14.55 -27.29
C GLY A 835 12.29 15.09 -28.34
N MET A 836 13.45 15.62 -27.93
CA MET A 836 14.46 16.21 -28.83
C MET A 836 15.92 15.95 -28.42
N ASP A 837 16.23 14.87 -27.69
CA ASP A 837 17.65 14.48 -27.49
C ASP A 837 18.08 13.39 -28.49
N ILE A 838 19.05 13.78 -29.31
CA ILE A 838 19.79 12.92 -30.24
C ILE A 838 20.60 11.93 -29.39
N ILE A 839 20.22 10.65 -29.44
CA ILE A 839 20.93 9.57 -28.74
C ILE A 839 22.30 9.36 -29.39
N PRO A 840 23.44 9.49 -28.67
CA PRO A 840 24.71 9.03 -29.19
C PRO A 840 24.69 7.50 -29.22
N VAL A 841 24.95 6.95 -30.41
CA VAL A 841 25.14 5.52 -30.66
C VAL A 841 26.49 5.10 -30.10
N ASP A 842 26.59 4.97 -28.78
CA ASP A 842 27.55 4.11 -28.10
C ASP A 842 27.30 4.23 -26.60
N ASN A 843 26.87 3.15 -25.95
CA ASN A 843 27.22 2.82 -24.57
C ASN A 843 26.61 1.48 -24.15
N GLN A 844 27.44 0.44 -24.12
CA GLN A 844 27.17 -0.83 -23.46
C GLN A 844 27.30 -0.77 -21.93
N ASN A 845 27.47 0.41 -21.33
CA ASN A 845 27.51 0.59 -19.87
C ASN A 845 26.57 1.73 -19.45
N ARG A 846 25.26 1.48 -19.49
CA ARG A 846 24.30 2.28 -18.72
C ARG A 846 24.41 1.77 -17.29
N GLU A 847 25.08 2.52 -16.42
CA GLU A 847 24.94 2.33 -14.97
C GLU A 847 23.45 2.19 -14.65
N GLU A 848 23.07 1.17 -13.88
CA GLU A 848 21.69 0.81 -13.54
C GLU A 848 20.86 2.08 -13.25
N SER A 849 20.09 2.52 -14.24
CA SER A 849 19.32 3.74 -14.15
C SER A 849 18.29 3.56 -13.04
N SER A 850 18.37 4.35 -11.98
CA SER A 850 17.47 4.33 -10.80
C SER A 850 15.98 4.47 -11.10
N TYR A 851 15.63 4.72 -12.37
CA TYR A 851 14.28 4.88 -12.91
C TYR A 851 13.67 3.59 -13.48
N CYS A 852 14.47 2.53 -13.68
CA CYS A 852 14.00 1.28 -14.27
C CYS A 852 14.58 0.07 -13.53
N ALA A 853 13.71 -0.85 -13.10
CA ALA A 853 14.12 -2.10 -12.48
C ALA A 853 14.05 -3.26 -13.48
N SER A 854 15.09 -4.10 -13.52
CA SER A 854 15.09 -5.34 -14.29
C SER A 854 14.38 -6.44 -13.50
N VAL A 855 13.31 -6.99 -14.05
CA VAL A 855 12.48 -8.04 -13.44
C VAL A 855 12.53 -9.27 -14.34
N VAL A 856 12.73 -10.46 -13.78
CA VAL A 856 12.72 -11.72 -14.55
C VAL A 856 11.56 -12.57 -14.11
N ILE A 857 10.68 -12.92 -15.04
CA ILE A 857 9.55 -13.83 -14.79
C ILE A 857 10.03 -15.25 -15.03
N GLU A 858 9.99 -16.10 -13.99
CA GLU A 858 10.32 -17.52 -14.09
C GLU A 858 9.04 -18.34 -14.31
N LEU A 859 8.94 -19.00 -15.46
CA LEU A 859 7.79 -19.83 -15.86
C LEU A 859 8.17 -21.31 -15.87
N GLU A 860 7.26 -22.14 -15.34
CA GLU A 860 7.38 -23.60 -15.38
C GLU A 860 6.28 -24.18 -16.29
N PRO A 861 6.50 -24.34 -17.60
CA PRO A 861 5.49 -24.87 -18.52
C PRO A 861 5.14 -26.32 -18.19
N ARG A 862 3.84 -26.60 -18.00
CA ARG A 862 3.32 -27.97 -17.92
C ARG A 862 2.93 -28.51 -19.30
N GLU A 863 2.56 -27.62 -20.21
CA GLU A 863 2.31 -27.89 -21.62
C GLU A 863 2.93 -26.77 -22.49
N PRO A 864 3.32 -27.06 -23.74
CA PRO A 864 3.89 -26.08 -24.65
C PRO A 864 2.80 -25.19 -25.30
N SER A 865 2.04 -24.48 -24.47
CA SER A 865 0.94 -23.62 -24.89
C SER A 865 1.24 -22.14 -24.58
N PRO A 866 1.15 -21.22 -25.58
CA PRO A 866 1.19 -19.78 -25.35
C PRO A 866 0.09 -19.33 -24.37
N GLY A 867 0.26 -18.16 -23.75
CA GLY A 867 -0.72 -17.66 -22.78
C GLY A 867 -0.51 -16.23 -22.33
N LEU A 868 -1.45 -15.76 -21.50
CA LEU A 868 -1.42 -14.45 -20.86
C LEU A 868 -1.03 -14.58 -19.38
N ILE A 869 -0.15 -13.71 -18.94
CA ILE A 869 0.21 -13.53 -17.54
C ILE A 869 -0.40 -12.20 -17.08
N ASP A 870 -1.44 -12.30 -16.28
CA ASP A 870 -1.99 -11.16 -15.57
C ASP A 870 -1.01 -10.71 -14.48
N VAL A 871 -0.77 -9.41 -14.44
CA VAL A 871 0.20 -8.79 -13.54
C VAL A 871 -0.56 -7.91 -12.56
N SER A 872 -0.32 -8.12 -11.28
CA SER A 872 -0.80 -7.26 -10.19
C SER A 872 0.38 -6.68 -9.44
N VAL A 873 0.26 -5.41 -9.03
CA VAL A 873 1.31 -4.69 -8.32
C VAL A 873 0.76 -4.10 -7.04
N ALA A 874 1.52 -4.26 -5.96
CA ALA A 874 1.30 -3.57 -4.69
C ALA A 874 2.60 -2.82 -4.31
N ALA A 875 2.51 -1.55 -3.94
CA ALA A 875 3.65 -0.72 -3.58
C ALA A 875 3.30 0.31 -2.52
N ASN A 876 4.28 0.78 -1.77
CA ASN A 876 4.12 1.90 -0.85
C ASN A 876 4.57 3.20 -1.52
N THR A 877 3.74 4.24 -1.42
CA THR A 877 4.13 5.60 -1.82
C THR A 877 4.99 6.26 -0.75
N GLU A 878 5.62 7.40 -1.07
CA GLU A 878 6.38 8.22 -0.11
C GLU A 878 5.59 8.60 1.15
N ASN A 879 4.27 8.73 1.03
CA ASN A 879 3.37 9.04 2.15
C ASN A 879 2.89 7.79 2.92
N CYS A 880 3.53 6.64 2.73
CA CYS A 880 3.17 5.36 3.34
C CYS A 880 1.74 4.87 2.99
N GLN A 881 1.18 5.33 1.86
CA GLN A 881 -0.08 4.80 1.36
C GLN A 881 0.22 3.55 0.52
N VAL A 882 -0.60 2.51 0.68
CA VAL A 882 -0.48 1.27 -0.10
C VAL A 882 -1.26 1.45 -1.40
N LEU A 883 -0.53 1.44 -2.51
CA LEU A 883 -1.05 1.41 -3.86
C LEU A 883 -1.17 -0.04 -4.31
N SER A 884 -2.33 -0.46 -4.80
CA SER A 884 -2.53 -1.81 -5.34
C SER A 884 -3.41 -1.78 -6.58
N GLY A 885 -3.03 -2.49 -7.63
CA GLY A 885 -3.84 -2.61 -8.85
C GLY A 885 -3.28 -3.60 -9.88
N SER A 886 -4.00 -3.77 -10.98
CA SER A 886 -3.59 -4.59 -12.12
C SER A 886 -2.85 -3.77 -13.18
N LEU A 887 -1.83 -4.35 -13.80
CA LEU A 887 -1.10 -3.78 -14.95
C LEU A 887 -1.50 -4.46 -16.25
N LYS A 888 -0.96 -3.97 -17.38
CA LYS A 888 -1.10 -4.66 -18.67
C LYS A 888 -0.54 -6.08 -18.57
N PRO A 889 -1.30 -7.10 -19.02
CA PRO A 889 -0.85 -8.47 -18.95
C PRO A 889 0.30 -8.72 -19.93
N ILE A 890 1.18 -9.65 -19.57
CA ILE A 890 2.35 -10.01 -20.38
C ILE A 890 2.02 -11.23 -21.23
N THR A 891 2.32 -11.12 -22.51
CA THR A 891 2.11 -12.16 -23.51
C THR A 891 3.26 -13.17 -23.44
N VAL A 892 2.98 -14.47 -23.45
CA VAL A 892 3.98 -15.55 -23.58
C VAL A 892 3.76 -16.22 -24.94
N GLY A 893 4.78 -16.14 -25.80
CA GLY A 893 4.74 -16.72 -27.14
C GLY A 893 5.18 -18.18 -27.16
N ILE A 894 4.96 -18.87 -28.29
CA ILE A 894 5.46 -20.23 -28.48
C ILE A 894 6.99 -20.23 -28.62
N GLU A 895 7.56 -19.15 -29.18
CA GLU A 895 8.99 -18.96 -29.36
C GLU A 895 9.77 -18.82 -28.05
N ASP A 896 9.11 -18.41 -26.95
CA ASP A 896 9.71 -18.36 -25.61
C ASP A 896 10.01 -19.76 -25.05
N MET A 897 9.37 -20.79 -25.60
CA MET A 897 9.52 -22.18 -25.20
C MET A 897 10.54 -22.93 -26.06
N PHE A 898 11.15 -22.29 -27.06
CA PHE A 898 12.10 -22.92 -27.95
C PHE A 898 13.43 -23.17 -27.24
N MET A 899 13.79 -24.45 -27.13
CA MET A 899 15.01 -24.89 -26.46
C MET A 899 15.82 -25.86 -27.33
N LYS A 900 17.12 -25.94 -27.06
CA LYS A 900 17.97 -26.94 -27.71
C LYS A 900 17.76 -28.30 -27.04
N ALA A 901 17.75 -29.35 -27.85
CA ALA A 901 17.71 -30.72 -27.34
C ALA A 901 18.95 -31.04 -26.47
N SER A 902 18.77 -31.82 -25.42
CA SER A 902 19.87 -32.24 -24.53
C SER A 902 20.85 -33.19 -25.22
N VAL A 903 22.16 -32.98 -25.00
CA VAL A 903 23.23 -33.85 -25.53
C VAL A 903 23.68 -34.83 -24.43
N PRO A 904 23.76 -36.14 -24.72
CA PRO A 904 24.30 -37.12 -23.78
C PRO A 904 25.74 -36.80 -23.37
N PRO A 905 26.11 -36.95 -22.09
CA PRO A 905 27.41 -36.53 -21.56
C PRO A 905 28.61 -37.24 -22.19
N ASP A 906 28.41 -38.42 -22.79
CA ASP A 906 29.46 -39.21 -23.45
C ASP A 906 29.79 -38.76 -24.89
N THR A 907 29.15 -37.69 -25.38
CA THR A 907 29.34 -37.20 -26.76
C THR A 907 30.54 -36.24 -26.81
N PRO A 908 31.59 -36.51 -27.61
CA PRO A 908 32.73 -35.60 -27.74
C PRO A 908 32.28 -34.27 -28.36
N LYS A 909 32.91 -33.15 -27.94
CA LYS A 909 32.53 -31.79 -28.39
C LYS A 909 32.57 -31.60 -29.92
N GLU A 910 33.43 -32.36 -30.61
CA GLU A 910 33.57 -32.35 -32.08
C GLU A 910 32.45 -33.13 -32.79
N GLY A 911 31.82 -34.10 -32.12
CA GLY A 911 30.76 -34.95 -32.67
C GLY A 911 29.33 -34.45 -32.44
N VAL A 912 29.15 -33.30 -31.78
CA VAL A 912 27.83 -32.77 -31.40
C VAL A 912 26.96 -32.44 -32.62
N ALA A 913 27.56 -31.93 -33.71
CA ALA A 913 26.84 -31.60 -34.93
C ALA A 913 26.27 -32.85 -35.62
N MET A 914 27.08 -33.91 -35.73
CA MET A 914 26.65 -35.21 -36.26
C MET A 914 25.55 -35.83 -35.40
N TYR A 915 25.70 -35.78 -34.07
CA TYR A 915 24.68 -36.27 -33.14
C TYR A 915 23.31 -35.58 -33.33
N TYR A 916 23.28 -34.25 -33.49
CA TYR A 916 22.02 -33.55 -33.73
C TYR A 916 21.39 -33.93 -35.08
N GLN A 917 22.20 -34.20 -36.11
CA GLN A 917 21.72 -34.68 -37.41
C GLN A 917 21.10 -36.07 -37.29
N ASP A 918 21.81 -37.00 -36.65
CA ASP A 918 21.31 -38.36 -36.40
C ASP A 918 20.02 -38.34 -35.57
N LEU A 919 19.96 -37.48 -34.55
CA LEU A 919 18.78 -37.27 -33.72
C LEU A 919 17.61 -36.67 -34.50
N PHE A 920 17.87 -35.69 -35.39
CA PHE A 920 16.84 -35.12 -36.25
C PHE A 920 16.23 -36.19 -37.16
N HIS A 921 17.05 -37.00 -37.82
CA HIS A 921 16.56 -38.08 -38.69
C HIS A 921 15.78 -39.14 -37.90
N ALA A 922 16.26 -39.51 -36.72
CA ALA A 922 15.59 -40.46 -35.83
C ALA A 922 14.21 -39.95 -35.36
N LEU A 923 14.12 -38.70 -34.90
CA LEU A 923 12.84 -38.08 -34.51
C LEU A 923 11.93 -37.85 -35.71
N TRP A 924 12.48 -37.49 -36.87
CA TRP A 924 11.73 -37.28 -38.11
C TRP A 924 11.04 -38.58 -38.54
N GLU A 925 11.74 -39.72 -38.51
CA GLU A 925 11.21 -41.05 -38.81
C GLU A 925 10.23 -41.56 -37.74
N ALA A 926 10.48 -41.28 -36.46
CA ALA A 926 9.58 -41.66 -35.36
C ALA A 926 8.26 -40.87 -35.36
N CYS A 927 8.25 -39.62 -35.83
CA CYS A 927 7.04 -38.83 -36.03
C CYS A 927 6.27 -39.19 -37.32
N ASP A 928 6.75 -40.18 -38.09
CA ASP A 928 6.07 -40.69 -39.28
C ASP A 928 4.93 -41.65 -38.89
N SER A 929 3.70 -41.37 -39.31
CA SER A 929 2.53 -42.19 -38.99
C SER A 929 2.60 -43.63 -39.53
N SER A 930 3.53 -43.92 -40.44
CA SER A 930 3.78 -45.26 -41.00
C SER A 930 4.84 -46.08 -40.24
N SER A 931 5.57 -45.50 -39.28
CA SER A 931 6.61 -46.23 -38.55
C SER A 931 6.03 -46.88 -37.28
N ASN A 932 6.30 -48.18 -37.07
CA ASN A 932 5.91 -48.89 -35.83
C ASN A 932 6.68 -48.38 -34.59
N ILE A 933 7.59 -47.42 -34.77
CA ILE A 933 8.51 -46.85 -33.78
C ILE A 933 7.78 -45.88 -32.83
N GLY A 934 6.75 -45.16 -33.30
CA GLY A 934 6.00 -44.19 -32.48
C GLY A 934 5.14 -44.78 -31.35
N ARG A 935 5.01 -46.11 -31.26
CA ARG A 935 4.22 -46.80 -30.21
C ARG A 935 5.06 -47.23 -29.00
N GLU A 936 6.38 -47.04 -29.02
CA GLU A 936 7.24 -47.36 -27.88
C GLU A 936 7.22 -46.26 -26.80
N THR A 937 7.29 -46.68 -25.53
CA THR A 937 7.44 -45.77 -24.39
C THR A 937 8.90 -45.69 -23.95
N PHE A 938 9.47 -44.49 -23.94
CA PHE A 938 10.83 -44.20 -23.50
C PHE A 938 10.85 -43.76 -22.04
N LEU A 939 11.81 -44.24 -21.25
CA LEU A 939 11.98 -43.86 -19.85
C LEU A 939 12.76 -42.54 -19.74
N LEU A 940 12.26 -41.61 -18.93
CA LEU A 940 12.90 -40.31 -18.69
C LEU A 940 13.96 -40.38 -17.57
N GLY A 941 14.95 -39.50 -17.64
CA GLY A 941 16.04 -39.43 -16.67
C GLY A 941 15.59 -39.01 -15.27
N ARG A 942 16.06 -39.74 -14.24
CA ARG A 942 15.90 -39.46 -12.80
C ARG A 942 14.45 -39.37 -12.25
N GLY A 943 13.43 -39.78 -13.01
CA GLY A 943 12.01 -39.78 -12.59
C GLY A 943 11.28 -41.11 -12.78
N LYS A 944 9.98 -41.15 -12.46
CA LYS A 944 9.07 -42.30 -12.72
C LYS A 944 8.31 -42.17 -14.05
N GLY A 945 8.44 -41.04 -14.75
CA GLY A 945 7.72 -40.76 -15.99
C GLY A 945 8.28 -41.47 -17.23
N SER A 946 7.39 -41.71 -18.19
CA SER A 946 7.70 -42.21 -19.54
C SER A 946 7.18 -41.24 -20.62
N ALA A 947 7.86 -41.15 -21.75
CA ALA A 947 7.45 -40.40 -22.93
C ALA A 947 7.05 -41.34 -24.07
N ALA A 948 6.02 -40.98 -24.84
CA ALA A 948 5.61 -41.68 -26.06
C ALA A 948 5.53 -40.65 -27.20
N ILE A 949 5.99 -41.01 -28.40
CA ILE A 949 6.06 -40.11 -29.55
C ILE A 949 4.82 -40.31 -30.42
N ASN A 950 3.86 -39.40 -30.33
CA ASN A 950 2.65 -39.40 -31.17
C ASN A 950 2.81 -38.40 -32.32
N GLY A 951 3.46 -38.83 -33.39
CA GLY A 951 3.78 -37.97 -34.54
C GLY A 951 2.57 -37.43 -35.30
N THR A 952 2.64 -36.15 -35.65
CA THR A 952 1.74 -35.45 -36.58
C THR A 952 2.55 -34.73 -37.66
N ARG A 953 1.96 -34.61 -38.87
CA ARG A 953 2.57 -33.96 -40.04
C ARG A 953 1.75 -32.75 -40.46
N SER A 954 2.44 -31.67 -40.82
CA SER A 954 1.87 -30.48 -41.44
C SER A 954 2.82 -29.95 -42.54
N VAL A 955 2.30 -29.14 -43.46
CA VAL A 955 3.05 -28.52 -44.54
C VAL A 955 2.58 -27.09 -44.71
N LYS A 956 3.52 -26.14 -44.78
CA LYS A 956 3.26 -24.72 -45.02
C LYS A 956 4.10 -24.25 -46.22
N LEU A 957 3.45 -23.59 -47.19
CA LEU A 957 4.14 -22.92 -48.30
C LEU A 957 4.34 -21.44 -47.95
N MET A 958 5.56 -20.94 -48.12
CA MET A 958 5.92 -19.55 -47.85
C MET A 958 6.40 -18.89 -49.14
N GLU A 959 5.68 -17.87 -49.62
CA GLU A 959 6.02 -17.13 -50.85
C GLU A 959 7.03 -16.01 -50.55
N VAL A 960 8.27 -16.39 -50.26
CA VAL A 960 9.33 -15.46 -49.84
C VAL A 960 10.62 -15.67 -50.59
N THR A 961 11.35 -14.57 -50.79
CA THR A 961 12.67 -14.64 -51.41
C THR A 961 13.69 -15.27 -50.46
N PRO A 962 14.67 -16.02 -50.98
CA PRO A 962 15.72 -16.66 -50.19
C PRO A 962 16.48 -15.69 -49.27
N LYS A 963 16.65 -14.43 -49.68
CA LYS A 963 17.35 -13.41 -48.88
C LYS A 963 16.61 -13.07 -47.57
N VAL A 964 15.28 -12.94 -47.65
CA VAL A 964 14.44 -12.63 -46.47
C VAL A 964 14.42 -13.82 -45.52
N LEU A 965 14.24 -15.04 -46.07
CA LEU A 965 14.25 -16.26 -45.29
C LEU A 965 15.60 -16.47 -44.58
N ILE A 966 16.72 -16.34 -45.30
CA ILE A 966 18.06 -16.49 -44.72
C ILE A 966 18.29 -15.49 -43.59
N GLY A 967 17.90 -14.23 -43.78
CA GLY A 967 18.00 -13.21 -42.74
C GLY A 967 17.15 -13.53 -41.51
N ALA A 968 15.93 -14.06 -41.69
CA ALA A 968 15.06 -14.45 -40.60
C ALA A 968 15.59 -15.68 -39.84
N VAL A 969 16.09 -16.70 -40.56
CA VAL A 969 16.69 -17.90 -39.96
C VAL A 969 17.95 -17.55 -39.17
N GLU A 970 18.84 -16.71 -39.71
CA GLU A 970 20.05 -16.25 -39.02
C GLU A 970 19.74 -15.47 -37.73
N ARG A 971 18.61 -14.75 -37.69
CA ARG A 971 18.22 -13.89 -36.57
C ARG A 971 17.46 -14.63 -35.47
N TYR A 972 16.58 -15.57 -35.81
CA TYR A 972 15.67 -16.20 -34.86
C TYR A 972 15.87 -17.71 -34.68
N LEU A 973 16.37 -18.43 -35.70
CA LEU A 973 16.45 -19.90 -35.69
C LEU A 973 17.90 -20.45 -35.75
N ALA A 974 18.92 -19.59 -35.82
CA ALA A 974 20.31 -20.00 -35.98
C ALA A 974 20.81 -20.97 -34.90
N SER A 975 20.26 -20.88 -33.69
CA SER A 975 20.63 -21.75 -32.56
C SER A 975 20.04 -23.16 -32.68
N PHE A 976 18.99 -23.36 -33.48
CA PHE A 976 18.23 -24.62 -33.62
C PHE A 976 18.50 -25.33 -34.95
N LEU A 977 19.32 -24.74 -35.82
CA LEU A 977 19.69 -25.32 -37.10
C LEU A 977 20.62 -26.53 -36.90
N VAL A 978 20.34 -27.63 -37.61
CA VAL A 978 21.05 -28.90 -37.49
C VAL A 978 21.92 -29.17 -38.72
N SER A 979 21.34 -29.07 -39.91
CA SER A 979 22.03 -29.29 -41.17
C SER A 979 21.54 -28.33 -42.27
N VAL A 980 22.42 -28.05 -43.22
CA VAL A 980 22.11 -27.32 -44.45
C VAL A 980 22.69 -28.09 -45.63
N ALA A 981 21.83 -28.40 -46.60
CA ALA A 981 22.22 -29.07 -47.84
C ALA A 981 22.00 -28.18 -49.05
N GLY A 982 22.86 -28.30 -50.07
CA GLY A 982 22.76 -27.61 -51.35
C GLY A 982 23.80 -26.50 -51.53
N ASP A 983 24.58 -26.58 -52.61
CA ASP A 983 25.78 -25.75 -52.82
C ASP A 983 25.48 -24.23 -52.80
N SER A 984 24.31 -23.82 -53.29
CA SER A 984 23.91 -22.42 -53.30
C SER A 984 23.60 -21.87 -51.90
N LEU A 985 22.87 -22.61 -51.06
CA LEU A 985 22.61 -22.19 -49.67
C LEU A 985 23.86 -22.28 -48.79
N VAL A 986 24.64 -23.35 -48.94
CA VAL A 986 25.88 -23.59 -48.16
C VAL A 986 26.88 -22.46 -48.38
N THR A 987 27.05 -22.00 -49.63
CA THR A 987 27.97 -20.90 -49.96
C THR A 987 27.51 -19.56 -49.40
N ILE A 988 26.21 -19.27 -49.41
CA ILE A 988 25.65 -18.02 -48.88
C ILE A 988 25.77 -17.97 -47.35
N LEU A 989 25.33 -19.02 -46.64
CA LEU A 989 25.34 -19.05 -45.18
C LEU A 989 26.76 -19.13 -44.58
N ARG A 990 27.69 -19.87 -45.23
CA ARG A 990 29.10 -19.88 -44.79
C ARG A 990 29.76 -18.52 -44.92
N ARG A 991 29.35 -17.69 -45.90
CA ARG A 991 29.90 -16.34 -46.10
C ARG A 991 29.46 -15.37 -45.01
N ASN A 992 28.26 -15.54 -44.46
CA ASN A 992 27.71 -14.67 -43.42
C ASN A 992 28.31 -14.96 -42.02
N GLY A 993 28.74 -16.20 -41.76
CA GLY A 993 29.52 -16.56 -40.56
C GLY A 993 28.76 -16.56 -39.22
N VAL A 994 27.44 -16.35 -39.24
CA VAL A 994 26.57 -16.33 -38.04
C VAL A 994 26.32 -17.74 -37.51
N ILE A 995 26.12 -18.72 -38.40
CA ILE A 995 25.78 -20.11 -38.02
C ILE A 995 27.05 -20.94 -37.89
N LYS A 996 27.20 -21.63 -36.75
CA LYS A 996 28.38 -22.45 -36.40
C LYS A 996 27.91 -23.76 -35.77
N ASN A 997 28.73 -24.82 -35.89
CA ASN A 997 28.48 -26.15 -35.32
C ASN A 997 27.28 -26.91 -35.94
N ILE A 998 27.12 -26.83 -37.26
CA ILE A 998 26.11 -27.57 -38.04
C ILE A 998 26.77 -28.47 -39.07
N VAL A 999 26.04 -29.47 -39.58
CA VAL A 999 26.51 -30.31 -40.70
C VAL A 999 26.21 -29.63 -42.03
N TRP A 1000 27.21 -29.54 -42.89
CA TRP A 1000 27.10 -28.93 -44.22
C TRP A 1000 27.20 -30.02 -45.29
N GLU A 1001 26.11 -30.27 -45.99
CA GLU A 1001 26.07 -31.24 -47.09
C GLU A 1001 26.16 -30.50 -48.43
N ALA A 1002 27.35 -30.55 -49.05
CA ALA A 1002 27.53 -30.13 -50.43
C ALA A 1002 27.06 -31.25 -51.35
N SER A 1003 26.31 -30.93 -52.41
CA SER A 1003 25.83 -31.93 -53.36
C SER A 1003 27.00 -32.52 -54.13
N VAL A 1004 27.35 -33.79 -53.85
CA VAL A 1004 28.21 -34.57 -54.74
C VAL A 1004 27.38 -34.96 -55.95
N SER A 1005 27.79 -34.46 -57.12
CA SER A 1005 27.33 -34.96 -58.41
C SER A 1005 27.84 -36.39 -58.59
N ASP A 1006 26.90 -37.31 -58.88
CA ASP A 1006 27.08 -38.72 -59.27
C ASP A 1006 27.68 -39.74 -58.27
N ALA A 1007 26.82 -40.64 -57.76
CA ALA A 1007 26.99 -42.09 -57.96
C ALA A 1007 25.74 -42.88 -57.49
N SER A 1008 25.30 -43.79 -58.36
CA SER A 1008 24.22 -44.76 -58.26
C SER A 1008 24.38 -45.86 -57.19
N VAL A 1009 23.25 -46.50 -56.87
CA VAL A 1009 23.01 -47.82 -56.20
C VAL A 1009 22.76 -47.73 -54.68
N GLY A 1010 21.68 -48.27 -54.10
CA GLY A 1010 20.78 -49.33 -54.57
C GLY A 1010 19.31 -49.13 -54.18
N ALA A 1011 18.46 -49.48 -55.14
CA ALA A 1011 17.07 -49.80 -54.94
C ALA A 1011 16.96 -51.04 -54.04
N ASP A 1012 16.19 -50.95 -52.96
CA ASP A 1012 14.99 -51.79 -52.85
C ASP A 1012 14.08 -51.31 -51.71
N ALA A 1013 12.77 -51.46 -51.98
CA ALA A 1013 11.62 -51.28 -51.08
C ALA A 1013 11.06 -49.86 -50.86
N LEU A 1014 10.64 -49.17 -51.94
CA LEU A 1014 9.48 -48.28 -51.89
C LEU A 1014 8.72 -48.28 -53.22
N VAL A 1015 7.55 -48.92 -53.26
CA VAL A 1015 6.48 -48.70 -54.26
C VAL A 1015 5.15 -49.02 -53.58
N PRO A 1016 3.98 -48.41 -53.90
CA PRO A 1016 3.70 -47.29 -54.81
C PRO A 1016 2.93 -46.14 -54.15
N TYR A 1017 3.17 -44.89 -54.56
CA TYR A 1017 2.06 -43.99 -54.86
C TYR A 1017 2.33 -43.31 -56.21
N SER A 1018 1.28 -43.31 -57.02
CA SER A 1018 1.17 -42.91 -58.42
C SER A 1018 1.83 -41.55 -58.76
N PRO A 1019 2.44 -41.38 -59.95
CA PRO A 1019 2.94 -40.09 -60.45
C PRO A 1019 1.84 -39.21 -61.07
N ASP A 1020 0.55 -39.60 -61.01
CA ASP A 1020 -0.55 -38.87 -61.63
C ASP A 1020 -1.42 -38.15 -60.58
N SER A 1021 -0.90 -37.05 -60.02
CA SER A 1021 -1.71 -35.90 -59.63
C SER A 1021 -0.82 -34.69 -59.34
N ASN A 1022 -0.13 -34.21 -60.38
CA ASN A 1022 0.23 -32.80 -60.41
C ASN A 1022 -1.08 -32.01 -60.39
N LEU A 1023 -1.39 -31.31 -59.29
CA LEU A 1023 -2.31 -30.19 -59.33
C LEU A 1023 -1.63 -29.09 -60.18
N GLN A 1024 -1.74 -29.24 -61.50
CA GLN A 1024 -1.58 -28.14 -62.43
C GLN A 1024 -2.68 -27.12 -62.10
N LEU A 1025 -2.32 -26.05 -61.40
CA LEU A 1025 -3.06 -24.81 -61.51
C LEU A 1025 -2.96 -24.38 -62.97
N GLN A 1026 -4.03 -24.62 -63.73
CA GLN A 1026 -4.25 -23.97 -65.02
C GLN A 1026 -4.31 -22.47 -64.75
N LEU A 1027 -3.23 -21.77 -65.10
CA LEU A 1027 -3.31 -20.34 -65.33
C LEU A 1027 -4.23 -20.16 -66.53
N ILE A 1028 -5.38 -19.53 -66.32
CA ILE A 1028 -6.22 -19.03 -67.40
C ILE A 1028 -5.44 -17.86 -68.01
N ASP A 1029 -5.00 -18.05 -69.25
CA ASP A 1029 -4.56 -16.96 -70.12
C ASP A 1029 -5.71 -15.96 -70.28
N ASP A 1030 -5.41 -14.69 -70.08
CA ASP A 1030 -6.09 -13.61 -70.80
C ASP A 1030 -4.99 -12.71 -71.37
N ASP A 1031 -5.00 -12.65 -72.71
CA ASP A 1031 -4.12 -11.90 -73.61
C ASP A 1031 -4.02 -10.40 -73.21
N ASP A 1032 -3.03 -9.58 -73.55
CA ASP A 1032 -2.31 -9.46 -74.82
C ASP A 1032 -1.20 -8.38 -74.63
N ILE A 1033 -0.02 -8.60 -75.22
CA ILE A 1033 0.78 -7.65 -76.05
C ILE A 1033 2.20 -8.22 -76.23
N ARG A 1034 2.40 -8.68 -77.46
CA ARG A 1034 3.64 -9.13 -78.12
C ARG A 1034 4.84 -8.19 -77.90
N VAL A 1035 6.05 -8.77 -77.80
CA VAL A 1035 7.10 -8.83 -78.86
C VAL A 1035 8.30 -9.68 -78.38
N GLY A 1036 8.73 -10.66 -79.20
CA GLY A 1036 10.16 -10.90 -79.43
C GLY A 1036 10.88 -12.11 -78.80
N SER A 1037 10.69 -13.29 -79.40
CA SER A 1037 11.70 -14.31 -79.78
C SER A 1037 12.80 -14.79 -78.80
N GLY A 1038 12.85 -16.11 -78.59
CA GLY A 1038 14.10 -16.83 -78.27
C GLY A 1038 13.94 -18.11 -77.45
N ARG A 1039 13.68 -19.26 -78.10
CA ARG A 1039 13.79 -20.59 -77.48
C ARG A 1039 15.24 -20.86 -77.07
N TYR A 1040 15.47 -21.20 -75.80
CA TYR A 1040 16.61 -22.02 -75.34
C TYR A 1040 16.18 -22.97 -74.22
N GLY A 1041 16.81 -24.15 -74.23
CA GLY A 1041 16.67 -25.34 -73.39
C GLY A 1041 16.04 -25.23 -72.00
N SER A 1042 15.22 -26.24 -71.70
CA SER A 1042 14.78 -26.65 -70.36
C SER A 1042 15.98 -27.16 -69.55
N GLU A 1043 16.71 -26.26 -68.89
CA GLU A 1043 17.66 -26.58 -67.81
C GLU A 1043 17.17 -26.04 -66.46
N ASN A 1044 17.21 -26.91 -65.45
CA ASN A 1044 17.24 -26.63 -64.01
C ASN A 1044 16.00 -25.98 -63.35
N LYS A 1045 15.16 -26.82 -62.71
CA LYS A 1045 14.40 -26.40 -61.52
C LYS A 1045 15.42 -25.99 -60.44
N ARG A 1046 15.57 -24.69 -60.23
CA ARG A 1046 16.55 -24.09 -59.33
C ARG A 1046 16.09 -24.20 -57.87
N ASP A 1047 16.23 -25.38 -57.29
CA ASP A 1047 16.20 -25.56 -55.83
C ASP A 1047 17.56 -25.09 -55.27
N MET A 1048 17.55 -24.15 -54.33
CA MET A 1048 18.79 -23.61 -53.76
C MET A 1048 19.38 -24.55 -52.69
N GLY A 1049 18.54 -25.39 -52.08
CA GLY A 1049 18.91 -26.37 -51.08
C GLY A 1049 17.84 -26.57 -50.01
N CYS A 1050 18.17 -27.28 -48.93
CA CYS A 1050 17.29 -27.48 -47.78
C CYS A 1050 17.96 -27.13 -46.44
N MET A 1051 17.15 -26.71 -45.47
CA MET A 1051 17.56 -26.43 -44.09
C MET A 1051 16.75 -27.28 -43.11
N GLN A 1052 17.43 -27.92 -42.15
CA GLN A 1052 16.80 -28.74 -41.12
C GLN A 1052 16.92 -28.05 -39.76
N VAL A 1053 15.79 -27.83 -39.08
CA VAL A 1053 15.71 -27.16 -37.78
C VAL A 1053 15.05 -28.09 -36.76
N MET A 1054 15.68 -28.22 -35.59
CA MET A 1054 15.18 -29.05 -34.49
C MET A 1054 15.01 -28.23 -33.21
N ILE A 1055 13.78 -28.21 -32.70
CA ILE A 1055 13.41 -27.46 -31.49
C ILE A 1055 12.86 -28.44 -30.45
N PHE A 1056 13.41 -28.38 -29.24
CA PHE A 1056 12.83 -29.05 -28.08
C PHE A 1056 11.80 -28.13 -27.43
N LEU A 1057 10.61 -28.67 -27.18
CA LEU A 1057 9.49 -28.00 -26.52
C LEU A 1057 9.25 -28.65 -25.14
N PRO A 1058 9.47 -27.92 -24.04
CA PRO A 1058 9.21 -28.45 -22.72
C PRO A 1058 7.71 -28.77 -22.52
N PRO A 1059 7.37 -29.80 -21.75
CA PRO A 1059 8.26 -30.60 -20.90
C PRO A 1059 8.97 -31.79 -21.58
N ARG A 1060 8.57 -32.23 -22.79
CA ARG A 1060 9.13 -33.44 -23.43
C ARG A 1060 8.91 -33.58 -24.95
N TYR A 1061 8.41 -32.53 -25.59
CA TYR A 1061 7.92 -32.55 -26.97
C TYR A 1061 8.96 -31.95 -27.93
N HIS A 1062 8.74 -32.12 -29.22
CA HIS A 1062 9.67 -31.74 -30.29
C HIS A 1062 8.93 -31.12 -31.47
N LEU A 1063 9.58 -30.14 -32.08
CA LEU A 1063 9.11 -29.47 -33.29
C LEU A 1063 10.25 -29.49 -34.33
N LEU A 1064 9.97 -30.09 -35.48
CA LEU A 1064 10.96 -30.34 -36.53
C LEU A 1064 10.53 -29.62 -37.81
N PHE A 1065 11.43 -28.85 -38.41
CA PHE A 1065 11.22 -28.22 -39.71
C PHE A 1065 12.21 -28.73 -40.75
N SER A 1066 11.70 -29.05 -41.93
CA SER A 1066 12.48 -29.25 -43.15
C SER A 1066 12.04 -28.20 -44.16
N MET A 1067 12.90 -27.20 -44.38
CA MET A 1067 12.64 -26.04 -45.24
C MET A 1067 13.34 -26.24 -46.58
N GLU A 1068 12.58 -26.49 -47.65
CA GLU A 1068 13.09 -26.57 -49.03
C GLU A 1068 13.04 -25.18 -49.66
N VAL A 1069 14.20 -24.58 -49.93
CA VAL A 1069 14.31 -23.19 -50.38
C VAL A 1069 14.44 -23.16 -51.90
N GLY A 1070 13.39 -22.68 -52.56
CA GLY A 1070 13.39 -22.36 -53.98
C GLY A 1070 13.71 -20.88 -54.25
N CYS A 1071 13.86 -20.51 -55.52
CA CYS A 1071 14.18 -19.13 -55.90
C CYS A 1071 13.06 -18.10 -55.60
N ALA A 1072 11.80 -18.55 -55.50
CA ALA A 1072 10.63 -17.69 -55.32
C ALA A 1072 9.72 -18.09 -54.13
N SER A 1073 9.81 -19.33 -53.66
CA SER A 1073 8.99 -19.86 -52.58
C SER A 1073 9.77 -20.91 -51.79
N THR A 1074 9.42 -21.06 -50.51
CA THR A 1074 10.00 -22.06 -49.61
C THR A 1074 8.89 -22.98 -49.10
N LEU A 1075 9.10 -24.30 -49.23
CA LEU A 1075 8.20 -25.31 -48.69
C LEU A 1075 8.70 -25.76 -47.32
N VAL A 1076 7.92 -25.53 -46.26
CA VAL A 1076 8.23 -25.96 -44.90
C VAL A 1076 7.41 -27.20 -44.56
N ARG A 1077 8.08 -28.35 -44.43
CA ARG A 1077 7.48 -29.57 -43.87
C ARG A 1077 7.70 -29.58 -42.36
N ILE A 1078 6.62 -29.78 -41.61
CA ILE A 1078 6.60 -29.72 -40.15
C ILE A 1078 6.23 -31.09 -39.60
N ARG A 1079 7.01 -31.58 -38.63
CA ARG A 1079 6.66 -32.77 -37.84
C ARG A 1079 6.75 -32.45 -36.35
N THR A 1080 5.77 -32.90 -35.57
CA THR A 1080 5.74 -32.74 -34.11
C THR A 1080 5.07 -33.92 -33.43
N ASP A 1081 5.45 -34.19 -32.19
CA ASP A 1081 4.82 -35.16 -31.28
C ASP A 1081 3.72 -34.54 -30.40
N HIS A 1082 3.41 -33.25 -30.59
CA HIS A 1082 2.34 -32.52 -29.89
C HIS A 1082 1.51 -31.66 -30.86
N TRP A 1083 0.49 -32.27 -31.46
CA TRP A 1083 -0.36 -31.60 -32.46
C TRP A 1083 -0.98 -30.25 -32.05
N PRO A 1084 -1.35 -29.98 -30.77
CA PRO A 1084 -1.92 -28.68 -30.40
C PRO A 1084 -1.00 -27.49 -30.63
N CYS A 1085 0.33 -27.69 -30.70
CA CYS A 1085 1.25 -26.57 -30.97
C CYS A 1085 1.19 -26.06 -32.41
N LEU A 1086 0.68 -26.85 -33.37
CA LEU A 1086 0.68 -26.50 -34.79
C LEU A 1086 -0.10 -25.21 -35.08
N ALA A 1087 -1.18 -24.95 -34.34
CA ALA A 1087 -1.97 -23.73 -34.49
C ALA A 1087 -1.14 -22.46 -34.25
N TYR A 1088 -0.20 -22.51 -33.30
CA TYR A 1088 0.69 -21.38 -32.97
C TYR A 1088 1.91 -21.31 -33.90
N VAL A 1089 2.32 -22.44 -34.46
CA VAL A 1089 3.47 -22.52 -35.38
C VAL A 1089 3.14 -21.88 -36.73
N ASP A 1090 1.91 -22.02 -37.22
CA ASP A 1090 1.48 -21.38 -38.46
C ASP A 1090 1.56 -19.85 -38.36
N GLU A 1091 1.05 -19.27 -37.25
CA GLU A 1091 1.15 -17.82 -36.97
C GLU A 1091 2.61 -17.37 -36.81
N TYR A 1092 3.44 -18.17 -36.14
CA TYR A 1092 4.87 -17.89 -35.98
C TYR A 1092 5.61 -17.84 -37.33
N LEU A 1093 5.35 -18.80 -38.23
CA LEU A 1093 6.01 -18.85 -39.54
C LEU A 1093 5.59 -17.68 -40.44
N GLU A 1094 4.33 -17.23 -40.36
CA GLU A 1094 3.87 -16.02 -41.06
C GLU A 1094 4.53 -14.76 -40.50
N ALA A 1095 4.64 -14.63 -39.17
CA ALA A 1095 5.28 -13.49 -38.53
C ALA A 1095 6.81 -13.48 -38.72
N LEU A 1096 7.44 -14.65 -38.94
CA LEU A 1096 8.88 -14.77 -39.17
C LEU A 1096 9.34 -14.07 -40.46
N ILE A 1097 8.43 -13.89 -41.43
CA ILE A 1097 8.70 -13.30 -42.74
C ILE A 1097 8.11 -11.91 -42.97
N SER A 1098 7.29 -11.43 -42.04
CA SER A 1098 6.75 -10.07 -42.02
C SER A 1098 7.73 -9.09 -41.40
#